data_AF-A0A410FVV3-F1
#
_entry.id   AF-A0A410FVV3-F1
#
_cell.length_a   1.000
_cell.length_b   1.000
_cell.length_c   1.000
_cell.angle_alpha   90.00
_cell.angle_beta   90.00
_cell.angle_gamma   90.00
#
_symmetry.space_group_name_H-M   'P 1'
#
loop_
_entity.id
_entity.type
_entity.pdbx_description
1 polymer ?
#
loop_
_entity_poly.entity_id
_entity_poly.type
_entity_poly.pdbx_seq_one_letter_code
_entity_poly.pdbx_strand_id
1 'polypeptide(L)'
;MREKRRLGIVVAVALAVGASGVSGPVFPRGVEEILGHAVVLREAFALSFPGIGLGALLGVHDWNGDGWPDLVVASDRRVQVWFGDGQGGFNPGPWLYLEVEEYVEGKRIPYRPVSDSPEVPWQPYELEEREGKLFVPIEVIVHTGALVDLDGDGILDLVVRGYGGPREDRGLRLYLLRGLGGGEFARAGSVPHPQGLYISELRAADGGVLFTAAEEDSPTRLYRLSAPEGLASPRLVQLAEGPWGLRWAGDLTGDGLYDLVVSTGEMVQVLVGSGGGEFQEGPQFTSRVGEVQGVEVADLDGDSFLDLVVLTPSGIVTALRREDGYTESFFRDPGFPLWQHAVADLTGDGIPDLLVQRSTGFSEYLLLPGDGQGGFLEPVISLVVPDGILTKPYFVDLNADGLLDVVFAPFVGRRVRVYLNGGTPSGTSLHPLPGTLLAVGDFSGNGHPDILTADTSQRGVGVWWNDGRGGLVYQPLASLGRVPTAGALTPGVAYILLLPEEKAPAELVAIAATGEILDRWRLSEESLPVVVATDLNGDGLMDVAIPAKGKLLVLWSGRNLGTYPWPAGEVSFLAPGDGGLWAVSIGEYADLVEVKFPGRRLVVSHPLLQLEALPLTMTAGDLDGDGIPDPVVLAVELGAKTENDEVVLFIERVVAGIALSSSGPVVEEVPGFPEDQTPWPFLGAGVGVFGGVPHLVHTTSAGGGVFLLPWQGGWGEPRRLDVAAGPVLVADLDGNGEPEVIAATVGLATLLGVIWNGGGR
;
A
#
# COMPACT_ATOMS: atom_id res chain seq x y z
N MET A 1 9.03 17.85 52.08
CA MET A 1 7.99 17.92 51.03
C MET A 1 8.59 17.38 49.74
N ARG A 2 8.01 16.29 49.23
CA ARG A 2 8.00 15.67 47.85
C ARG A 2 9.18 16.02 46.91
N GLU A 3 10.01 15.12 46.35
CA GLU A 3 10.01 13.71 45.94
C GLU A 3 9.09 13.27 44.75
N LYS A 4 9.77 12.65 43.74
CA LYS A 4 9.33 11.70 42.67
C LYS A 4 8.76 12.27 41.35
N ARG A 5 8.97 11.69 40.15
CA ARG A 5 9.84 10.64 39.56
C ARG A 5 9.61 10.67 38.03
N ARG A 6 10.59 10.15 37.29
CA ARG A 6 10.62 9.87 35.84
C ARG A 6 9.37 9.15 35.33
N LEU A 7 8.81 9.55 34.18
CA LEU A 7 7.96 8.70 33.36
C LEU A 7 8.87 7.70 32.63
N GLY A 8 8.86 6.46 33.09
CA GLY A 8 9.32 5.31 32.33
C GLY A 8 8.19 4.81 31.44
N ILE A 9 8.53 4.41 30.22
CA ILE A 9 7.67 3.62 29.35
C ILE A 9 7.39 2.30 30.07
N VAL A 10 6.12 2.03 30.34
CA VAL A 10 5.65 0.75 30.86
C VAL A 10 5.35 -0.11 29.64
N VAL A 11 6.28 -1.02 29.34
CA VAL A 11 6.02 -2.15 28.46
C VAL A 11 5.26 -3.17 29.29
N ALA A 12 3.97 -3.33 29.00
CA ALA A 12 3.22 -4.46 29.53
C ALA A 12 3.68 -5.72 28.80
N VAL A 13 4.40 -6.57 29.52
CA VAL A 13 4.67 -7.95 29.16
C VAL A 13 3.73 -8.81 30.00
N ALA A 14 2.86 -9.59 29.35
CA ALA A 14 2.25 -10.75 29.96
C ALA A 14 2.38 -11.94 29.00
N LEU A 15 3.21 -12.89 29.43
CA LEU A 15 3.30 -14.28 28.99
C LEU A 15 2.18 -15.10 29.61
N ALA A 16 1.67 -16.12 28.92
CA ALA A 16 1.30 -17.39 29.55
C ALA A 16 1.48 -18.56 28.57
N VAL A 17 2.26 -19.52 29.05
CA VAL A 17 2.73 -20.76 28.42
C VAL A 17 1.83 -21.91 28.86
N GLY A 18 1.65 -22.91 28.00
CA GLY A 18 1.42 -24.31 28.40
C GLY A 18 0.51 -25.06 27.41
N ALA A 19 0.76 -26.28 27.00
CA ALA A 19 1.89 -27.18 27.17
C ALA A 19 1.73 -28.33 26.15
N SER A 20 2.86 -28.94 25.81
CA SER A 20 3.01 -30.30 25.27
C SER A 20 2.59 -30.60 23.82
N GLY A 21 3.51 -31.26 23.12
CA GLY A 21 3.19 -32.14 22.00
C GLY A 21 3.91 -31.76 20.72
N VAL A 22 4.91 -32.56 20.36
CA VAL A 22 5.57 -32.55 19.06
C VAL A 22 4.55 -32.66 17.93
N SER A 23 4.56 -31.66 17.05
CA SER A 23 4.47 -31.78 15.59
C SER A 23 4.96 -30.46 15.03
N GLY A 24 6.02 -30.48 14.24
CA GLY A 24 6.46 -29.27 13.54
C GLY A 24 5.34 -28.74 12.65
N PRO A 25 5.34 -27.46 12.27
CA PRO A 25 4.55 -27.06 11.13
C PRO A 25 5.20 -27.67 9.89
N VAL A 26 4.69 -28.84 9.50
CA VAL A 26 4.49 -29.15 8.09
C VAL A 26 3.65 -27.99 7.56
N PHE A 27 3.97 -27.43 6.40
CA PHE A 27 3.04 -26.54 5.70
C PHE A 27 1.62 -27.11 5.83
N PRO A 28 0.58 -26.29 6.10
CA PRO A 28 -0.77 -26.83 6.06
C PRO A 28 -0.97 -27.54 4.72
N ARG A 29 -1.72 -28.65 4.70
CA ARG A 29 -2.25 -29.14 3.42
C ARG A 29 -2.93 -27.92 2.75
N GLY A 30 -2.60 -27.65 1.49
CA GLY A 30 -3.14 -26.48 0.77
C GLY A 30 -2.14 -25.37 0.42
N VAL A 31 -0.83 -25.61 0.31
CA VAL A 31 0.08 -24.61 -0.32
C VAL A 31 -0.38 -24.27 -1.75
N GLU A 32 -1.01 -25.23 -2.44
CA GLU A 32 -1.74 -24.99 -3.70
C GLU A 32 -2.98 -24.11 -3.51
N GLU A 33 -3.69 -24.18 -2.38
CA GLU A 33 -4.79 -23.27 -2.04
C GLU A 33 -4.23 -21.85 -1.85
N ILE A 34 -3.14 -21.64 -1.10
CA ILE A 34 -2.56 -20.29 -0.89
C ILE A 34 -2.10 -19.62 -2.20
N LEU A 35 -1.62 -20.39 -3.19
CA LEU A 35 -1.29 -19.88 -4.52
C LEU A 35 -2.53 -19.36 -5.28
N GLY A 36 -3.70 -19.95 -5.04
CA GLY A 36 -4.99 -19.47 -5.56
C GLY A 36 -5.45 -18.16 -4.92
N HIS A 37 -4.93 -17.82 -3.74
CA HIS A 37 -5.31 -16.61 -2.99
C HIS A 37 -4.28 -15.47 -3.07
N ALA A 38 -3.43 -15.45 -4.10
CA ALA A 38 -2.38 -14.44 -4.26
C ALA A 38 -2.92 -13.17 -4.96
N VAL A 39 -2.86 -12.02 -4.29
CA VAL A 39 -3.28 -10.72 -4.85
C VAL A 39 -2.07 -9.85 -5.14
N VAL A 40 -1.98 -9.30 -6.36
CA VAL A 40 -0.85 -8.47 -6.80
C VAL A 40 -1.33 -7.04 -7.03
N LEU A 41 -1.38 -6.24 -5.98
CA LEU A 41 -1.74 -4.83 -6.13
C LEU A 41 -0.55 -3.95 -6.49
N ARG A 42 -0.65 -3.26 -7.63
CA ARG A 42 0.27 -2.22 -8.08
C ARG A 42 -0.44 -0.88 -8.14
N GLU A 43 0.09 0.15 -7.50
CA GLU A 43 -0.43 1.51 -7.73
C GLU A 43 -0.23 1.89 -9.20
N ALA A 44 -1.33 2.10 -9.92
CA ALA A 44 -1.31 2.49 -11.33
C ALA A 44 -1.57 3.98 -11.51
N PHE A 45 -2.33 4.60 -10.60
CA PHE A 45 -2.75 5.98 -10.75
C PHE A 45 -2.92 6.69 -9.41
N ALA A 46 -2.53 7.96 -9.34
CA ALA A 46 -2.79 8.85 -8.21
C ALA A 46 -3.32 10.21 -8.69
N LEU A 47 -4.55 10.52 -8.31
CA LEU A 47 -5.22 11.77 -8.66
C LEU A 47 -5.07 12.80 -7.54
N SER A 48 -4.38 13.91 -7.79
CA SER A 48 -4.29 15.03 -6.84
C SER A 48 -5.36 16.11 -7.07
N PHE A 49 -6.05 16.54 -6.01
CA PHE A 49 -7.00 17.65 -6.07
C PHE A 49 -6.29 19.02 -5.95
N PRO A 50 -6.65 20.04 -6.76
CA PRO A 50 -6.18 21.41 -6.58
C PRO A 50 -6.97 22.14 -5.46
N GLY A 51 -6.27 22.80 -4.52
CA GLY A 51 -6.89 23.58 -3.41
C GLY A 51 -6.92 22.87 -2.05
N ILE A 52 -7.22 23.55 -0.94
CA ILE A 52 -7.11 23.05 0.46
C ILE A 52 -8.32 22.21 0.91
N GLY A 53 -9.22 21.83 -0.01
CA GLY A 53 -10.52 21.20 0.30
C GLY A 53 -10.52 19.66 0.28
N LEU A 54 -11.55 19.09 0.90
CA LEU A 54 -11.85 17.65 0.95
C LEU A 54 -12.32 17.19 -0.45
N GLY A 55 -11.50 16.40 -1.15
CA GLY A 55 -11.92 15.70 -2.36
C GLY A 55 -12.67 14.42 -1.99
N ALA A 56 -13.82 14.17 -2.63
CA ALA A 56 -14.62 12.97 -2.42
C ALA A 56 -14.72 12.17 -3.73
N LEU A 57 -14.49 10.86 -3.66
CA LEU A 57 -14.88 9.94 -4.73
C LEU A 57 -16.38 9.63 -4.54
N LEU A 58 -17.17 9.96 -5.55
CA LEU A 58 -18.62 9.77 -5.54
C LEU A 58 -19.05 8.42 -6.10
N GLY A 59 -18.20 7.78 -6.90
CA GLY A 59 -18.45 6.45 -7.45
C GLY A 59 -17.49 6.09 -8.58
N VAL A 60 -17.55 4.81 -8.96
CA VAL A 60 -16.83 4.21 -10.08
C VAL A 60 -17.83 3.43 -10.94
N HIS A 61 -17.92 3.74 -12.22
CA HIS A 61 -18.90 3.14 -13.14
C HIS A 61 -18.49 3.41 -14.60
N ASP A 62 -18.99 2.71 -15.62
CA ASP A 62 -18.86 3.17 -17.01
C ASP A 62 -19.86 4.29 -17.30
N TRP A 63 -19.40 5.52 -17.51
CA TRP A 63 -20.22 6.74 -17.66
C TRP A 63 -20.42 7.19 -19.09
N ASN A 64 -19.45 6.91 -19.94
CA ASN A 64 -19.51 7.29 -21.35
C ASN A 64 -20.05 6.14 -22.22
N GLY A 65 -20.24 4.95 -21.65
CA GLY A 65 -20.74 3.75 -22.31
C GLY A 65 -19.69 3.09 -23.19
N ASP A 66 -18.40 3.31 -22.93
CA ASP A 66 -17.30 2.75 -23.71
C ASP A 66 -16.87 1.35 -23.23
N GLY A 67 -17.49 0.85 -22.16
CA GLY A 67 -17.23 -0.44 -21.56
C GLY A 67 -16.18 -0.41 -20.44
N TRP A 68 -15.61 0.75 -20.12
CA TRP A 68 -14.58 0.91 -19.09
C TRP A 68 -15.09 1.70 -17.90
N PRO A 69 -14.73 1.33 -16.66
CA PRO A 69 -15.11 2.14 -15.51
C PRO A 69 -14.38 3.49 -15.49
N ASP A 70 -15.12 4.56 -15.26
CA ASP A 70 -14.69 5.92 -15.00
C ASP A 70 -14.90 6.32 -13.53
N LEU A 71 -14.12 7.29 -13.05
CA LEU A 71 -14.23 7.83 -11.69
C LEU A 71 -15.01 9.14 -11.70
N VAL A 72 -15.93 9.31 -10.75
CA VAL A 72 -16.52 10.63 -10.49
C VAL A 72 -16.07 11.20 -9.19
N VAL A 73 -15.41 12.34 -9.29
CA VAL A 73 -14.82 13.03 -8.16
C VAL A 73 -15.48 14.37 -7.94
N ALA A 74 -15.65 14.72 -6.68
CA ALA A 74 -16.07 16.04 -6.27
C ALA A 74 -14.97 16.72 -5.46
N SER A 75 -14.80 18.02 -5.68
CA SER A 75 -13.89 18.85 -4.90
C SER A 75 -14.43 20.27 -4.86
N ASP A 76 -14.50 20.84 -3.64
CA ASP A 76 -15.18 22.11 -3.36
C ASP A 76 -16.60 22.11 -3.99
N ARG A 77 -16.80 22.95 -5.02
CA ARG A 77 -18.07 23.21 -5.72
C ARG A 77 -18.19 22.49 -7.07
N ARG A 78 -17.29 21.56 -7.37
CA ARG A 78 -17.20 20.97 -8.70
C ARG A 78 -17.28 19.46 -8.66
N VAL A 79 -17.88 18.91 -9.69
CA VAL A 79 -17.90 17.48 -10.01
C VAL A 79 -17.18 17.30 -11.35
N GLN A 80 -16.36 16.27 -11.48
CA GLN A 80 -15.69 15.92 -12.71
C GLN A 80 -15.70 14.41 -12.89
N VAL A 81 -15.99 13.98 -14.11
CA VAL A 81 -15.83 12.59 -14.55
C VAL A 81 -14.42 12.41 -15.10
N TRP A 82 -13.75 11.35 -14.71
CA TRP A 82 -12.42 10.95 -15.14
C TRP A 82 -12.56 9.65 -15.91
N PHE A 83 -12.48 9.74 -17.24
CA PHE A 83 -12.77 8.65 -18.15
C PHE A 83 -11.66 7.59 -18.14
N GLY A 84 -12.02 6.35 -17.85
CA GLY A 84 -11.12 5.21 -17.88
C GLY A 84 -10.58 4.98 -19.30
N ASP A 85 -9.33 4.54 -19.39
CA ASP A 85 -8.71 4.17 -20.67
C ASP A 85 -8.69 2.64 -20.91
N GLY A 86 -9.27 1.87 -19.99
CA GLY A 86 -9.30 0.41 -20.02
C GLY A 86 -7.96 -0.26 -19.75
N GLN A 87 -6.95 0.49 -19.30
CA GLN A 87 -5.65 -0.02 -18.87
C GLN A 87 -5.37 0.37 -17.40
N GLY A 88 -6.41 0.82 -16.68
CA GLY A 88 -6.32 1.34 -15.31
C GLY A 88 -5.88 2.81 -15.21
N GLY A 89 -5.73 3.51 -16.33
CA GLY A 89 -5.49 4.95 -16.40
C GLY A 89 -6.78 5.74 -16.59
N PHE A 90 -6.71 7.05 -16.31
CA PHE A 90 -7.87 7.93 -16.38
C PHE A 90 -7.56 9.29 -17.02
N ASN A 91 -8.50 9.80 -17.81
CA ASN A 91 -8.44 11.10 -18.47
C ASN A 91 -9.54 12.05 -17.95
N PRO A 92 -9.20 13.25 -17.48
CA PRO A 92 -10.18 14.17 -16.93
C PRO A 92 -11.14 14.73 -17.99
N GLY A 93 -12.44 14.61 -17.73
CA GLY A 93 -13.50 15.34 -18.43
C GLY A 93 -13.65 16.79 -17.98
N PRO A 94 -14.67 17.53 -18.45
CA PRO A 94 -14.90 18.91 -18.03
C PRO A 94 -15.41 19.00 -16.58
N TRP A 95 -15.05 20.08 -15.88
CA TRP A 95 -15.63 20.38 -14.56
C TRP A 95 -17.07 20.88 -14.67
N LEU A 96 -17.99 20.23 -13.95
CA LEU A 96 -19.33 20.74 -13.68
C LEU A 96 -19.32 21.52 -12.36
N TYR A 97 -19.82 22.75 -12.38
CA TYR A 97 -20.00 23.54 -11.17
C TYR A 97 -21.42 23.35 -10.63
N LEU A 98 -21.54 23.01 -9.33
CA LEU A 98 -22.83 22.83 -8.65
C LEU A 98 -23.56 24.18 -8.44
N GLU A 99 -22.81 25.29 -8.53
CA GLU A 99 -23.33 26.67 -8.53
C GLU A 99 -22.98 27.41 -9.83
N VAL A 100 -23.86 28.31 -10.25
CA VAL A 100 -23.70 29.13 -11.46
C VAL A 100 -22.85 30.38 -11.16
N GLU A 101 -21.74 30.58 -11.88
CA GLU A 101 -21.07 31.89 -11.99
C GLU A 101 -21.97 32.89 -12.75
N GLU A 102 -22.20 34.10 -12.21
CA GLU A 102 -22.94 35.16 -12.90
C GLU A 102 -22.00 36.06 -13.74
N TYR A 103 -22.48 36.49 -14.91
CA TYR A 103 -21.82 37.44 -15.82
C TYR A 103 -22.18 38.89 -15.47
N VAL A 104 -21.18 39.79 -15.49
CA VAL A 104 -21.38 41.25 -15.53
C VAL A 104 -21.16 41.72 -16.97
N GLU A 105 -22.16 42.36 -17.57
CA GLU A 105 -22.09 42.98 -18.91
C GLU A 105 -21.43 42.10 -20.00
N GLY A 106 -21.65 40.78 -19.97
CA GLY A 106 -21.16 39.86 -20.98
C GLY A 106 -19.68 39.44 -20.85
N LYS A 107 -19.00 39.70 -19.74
CA LYS A 107 -17.66 39.14 -19.45
C LYS A 107 -17.64 38.28 -18.19
N ARG A 108 -17.00 37.10 -18.29
CA ARG A 108 -16.78 36.13 -17.21
C ARG A 108 -15.66 36.64 -16.28
N ILE A 109 -15.84 36.50 -14.96
CA ILE A 109 -14.78 36.82 -13.98
C ILE A 109 -13.95 35.54 -13.75
N PRO A 110 -12.63 35.54 -13.96
CA PRO A 110 -11.79 34.38 -13.69
C PRO A 110 -11.49 34.25 -12.18
N TYR A 111 -11.52 33.00 -11.71
CA TYR A 111 -11.06 32.53 -10.40
C TYR A 111 -9.66 33.08 -10.02
N ARG A 112 -9.47 33.48 -8.76
CA ARG A 112 -8.14 33.65 -8.16
C ARG A 112 -7.92 32.58 -7.07
N PRO A 113 -6.86 31.76 -7.14
CA PRO A 113 -6.57 30.75 -6.12
C PRO A 113 -6.24 31.38 -4.76
N VAL A 114 -6.51 30.63 -3.69
CA VAL A 114 -6.23 31.01 -2.29
C VAL A 114 -4.73 30.97 -1.94
N SER A 115 -3.83 30.66 -2.88
CA SER A 115 -2.41 30.43 -2.55
C SER A 115 -1.46 31.63 -2.70
N ASP A 116 -1.89 32.79 -3.20
CA ASP A 116 -0.99 33.94 -3.40
C ASP A 116 -1.48 35.22 -2.69
N SER A 117 -1.29 35.34 -1.37
CA SER A 117 -0.78 36.58 -0.74
C SER A 117 -0.74 36.51 0.81
N PRO A 118 0.31 37.08 1.43
CA PRO A 118 0.47 37.18 2.87
C PRO A 118 -0.38 38.32 3.47
N GLU A 119 -0.88 38.09 4.69
CA GLU A 119 -1.41 39.09 5.63
C GLU A 119 -2.40 40.14 5.09
N VAL A 120 -3.69 39.80 5.01
CA VAL A 120 -4.78 40.80 5.09
C VAL A 120 -5.87 40.29 6.03
N PRO A 121 -6.32 41.07 7.03
CA PRO A 121 -7.36 40.64 7.95
C PRO A 121 -8.73 40.61 7.24
N TRP A 122 -9.52 39.57 7.54
CA TRP A 122 -10.90 39.39 7.10
C TRP A 122 -11.74 40.70 7.15
N GLN A 123 -12.45 41.00 6.07
CA GLN A 123 -13.64 41.87 6.12
C GLN A 123 -14.88 41.09 5.66
N PRO A 124 -16.04 41.27 6.32
CA PRO A 124 -17.28 40.60 5.95
C PRO A 124 -17.82 41.16 4.62
N TYR A 125 -18.20 40.28 3.69
CA TYR A 125 -18.83 40.67 2.44
C TYR A 125 -20.35 40.88 2.63
N GLU A 126 -20.85 42.08 2.33
CA GLU A 126 -22.28 42.37 2.13
C GLU A 126 -22.71 41.92 0.70
N LEU A 127 -23.88 41.29 0.59
CA LEU A 127 -24.55 40.92 -0.66
C LEU A 127 -25.43 42.08 -1.16
N GLU A 128 -25.23 42.56 -2.39
CA GLU A 128 -26.08 43.61 -3.02
C GLU A 128 -27.32 43.05 -3.74
N GLU A 129 -28.19 43.91 -4.26
CA GLU A 129 -29.61 43.67 -4.54
C GLU A 129 -30.01 43.74 -6.03
N ARG A 130 -31.17 43.17 -6.38
CA ARG A 130 -31.68 43.01 -7.75
C ARG A 130 -32.92 43.85 -8.09
N GLU A 131 -32.71 44.92 -8.86
CA GLU A 131 -33.43 45.30 -10.12
C GLU A 131 -32.37 45.67 -11.18
N GLY A 132 -31.27 44.93 -11.19
CA GLY A 132 -30.10 45.21 -12.03
C GLY A 132 -28.86 44.35 -11.75
N LYS A 133 -29.03 43.30 -10.92
CA LYS A 133 -28.05 42.31 -10.45
C LYS A 133 -27.06 42.78 -9.39
N LEU A 134 -27.07 42.06 -8.26
CA LEU A 134 -25.87 41.59 -7.56
C LEU A 134 -26.25 40.45 -6.61
N PHE A 135 -25.40 39.42 -6.49
CA PHE A 135 -25.39 38.37 -5.46
C PHE A 135 -24.03 37.60 -5.44
N VAL A 136 -23.71 36.91 -4.32
CA VAL A 136 -22.49 36.17 -3.91
C VAL A 136 -22.90 34.83 -3.25
N PRO A 137 -22.49 33.66 -3.79
CA PRO A 137 -22.80 32.37 -3.18
C PRO A 137 -21.62 31.75 -2.38
N ILE A 138 -21.95 30.98 -1.34
CA ILE A 138 -21.07 30.36 -0.32
C ILE A 138 -21.05 28.82 -0.51
N GLU A 139 -19.85 28.24 -0.34
CA GLU A 139 -19.47 26.81 -0.20
C GLU A 139 -20.58 25.73 -0.28
N VAL A 140 -20.58 24.99 -1.38
CA VAL A 140 -21.09 23.61 -1.44
C VAL A 140 -19.92 22.71 -1.06
N ILE A 141 -20.09 21.85 -0.05
CA ILE A 141 -19.17 20.74 0.25
C ILE A 141 -19.89 19.45 -0.06
N VAL A 142 -19.33 18.65 -0.96
CA VAL A 142 -19.88 17.34 -1.35
C VAL A 142 -19.26 16.25 -0.50
N HIS A 143 -20.08 15.47 0.19
CA HIS A 143 -19.61 14.41 1.10
C HIS A 143 -19.95 12.98 0.65
N THR A 144 -21.04 12.81 -0.11
CA THR A 144 -21.53 11.49 -0.56
C THR A 144 -22.44 11.69 -1.78
N GLY A 145 -22.52 10.68 -2.64
CA GLY A 145 -23.37 10.66 -3.83
C GLY A 145 -23.94 9.26 -4.10
N ALA A 146 -25.00 9.20 -4.90
CA ALA A 146 -25.54 7.96 -5.44
C ALA A 146 -25.94 8.15 -6.90
N LEU A 147 -25.79 7.09 -7.69
CA LEU A 147 -26.20 7.03 -9.08
C LEU A 147 -27.40 6.14 -9.24
N VAL A 148 -28.43 6.68 -9.89
CA VAL A 148 -29.61 5.91 -10.23
C VAL A 148 -30.30 6.62 -11.38
N ASP A 149 -30.83 5.86 -12.32
CA ASP A 149 -31.74 6.39 -13.34
C ASP A 149 -33.03 6.82 -12.62
N LEU A 150 -33.12 8.11 -12.26
CA LEU A 150 -34.21 8.65 -11.44
C LEU A 150 -35.42 9.01 -12.29
N ASP A 151 -35.22 9.35 -13.56
CA ASP A 151 -36.29 9.74 -14.50
C ASP A 151 -36.68 8.65 -15.51
N GLY A 152 -36.00 7.52 -15.50
CA GLY A 152 -36.29 6.34 -16.33
C GLY A 152 -35.87 6.50 -17.79
N ASP A 153 -34.94 7.41 -18.08
CA ASP A 153 -34.46 7.67 -19.44
C ASP A 153 -33.31 6.75 -19.89
N GLY A 154 -32.86 5.86 -18.98
CA GLY A 154 -31.77 4.91 -19.22
C GLY A 154 -30.38 5.52 -19.05
N ILE A 155 -30.28 6.80 -18.67
CA ILE A 155 -29.03 7.47 -18.33
C ILE A 155 -28.99 7.66 -16.81
N LEU A 156 -27.85 7.34 -16.19
CA LEU A 156 -27.71 7.48 -14.74
C LEU A 156 -27.71 8.97 -14.33
N ASP A 157 -28.53 9.29 -13.34
CA ASP A 157 -28.55 10.60 -12.68
C ASP A 157 -27.72 10.56 -11.38
N LEU A 158 -27.15 11.71 -11.01
CA LEU A 158 -26.33 11.83 -9.80
C LEU A 158 -27.07 12.63 -8.72
N VAL A 159 -27.25 11.99 -7.57
CA VAL A 159 -27.72 12.64 -6.34
C VAL A 159 -26.52 12.92 -5.45
N VAL A 160 -26.33 14.18 -5.04
CA VAL A 160 -25.26 14.56 -4.10
C VAL A 160 -25.80 15.35 -2.92
N ARG A 161 -25.24 15.10 -1.74
CA ARG A 161 -25.47 15.96 -0.56
C ARG A 161 -24.57 17.17 -0.65
N GLY A 162 -25.13 18.36 -0.44
CA GLY A 162 -24.36 19.59 -0.35
C GLY A 162 -25.00 20.63 0.57
N TYR A 163 -24.21 21.61 1.02
CA TYR A 163 -24.70 22.79 1.73
C TYR A 163 -24.95 23.93 0.74
N GLY A 164 -26.08 24.66 0.83
CA GLY A 164 -26.38 25.80 -0.05
C GLY A 164 -27.87 26.01 -0.34
N GLY A 165 -28.24 27.10 -1.01
CA GLY A 165 -29.65 27.39 -1.39
C GLY A 165 -30.04 28.88 -1.42
N PRO A 166 -31.31 29.21 -1.75
CA PRO A 166 -31.84 30.56 -1.67
C PRO A 166 -31.68 31.14 -0.25
N ARG A 167 -31.50 32.48 -0.14
CA ARG A 167 -31.22 33.15 1.15
C ARG A 167 -32.24 32.85 2.25
N GLU A 168 -33.49 32.62 1.86
CA GLU A 168 -34.63 32.40 2.75
C GLU A 168 -34.66 30.98 3.34
N ASP A 169 -33.89 30.03 2.78
CA ASP A 169 -33.89 28.59 3.11
C ASP A 169 -32.49 27.98 2.92
N ARG A 170 -31.46 28.64 3.46
CA ARG A 170 -30.08 28.13 3.42
C ARG A 170 -29.94 26.95 4.37
N GLY A 171 -29.57 25.79 3.83
CA GLY A 171 -29.35 24.58 4.61
C GLY A 171 -28.67 23.49 3.80
N LEU A 172 -28.57 22.30 4.42
CA LEU A 172 -28.21 21.09 3.71
C LEU A 172 -29.32 20.75 2.70
N ARG A 173 -28.93 20.24 1.54
CA ARG A 173 -29.84 19.79 0.47
C ARG A 173 -29.31 18.54 -0.20
N LEU A 174 -30.22 17.81 -0.83
CA LEU A 174 -29.87 16.80 -1.83
C LEU A 174 -30.07 17.43 -3.21
N TYR A 175 -29.01 17.51 -3.99
CA TYR A 175 -29.01 18.01 -5.36
C TYR A 175 -29.17 16.84 -6.32
N LEU A 176 -30.02 17.01 -7.33
CA LEU A 176 -30.21 16.06 -8.41
C LEU A 176 -29.57 16.64 -9.68
N LEU A 177 -28.67 15.88 -10.27
CA LEU A 177 -27.96 16.19 -11.51
C LEU A 177 -28.42 15.19 -12.56
N ARG A 178 -29.09 15.70 -13.59
CA ARG A 178 -29.52 14.93 -14.74
C ARG A 178 -28.32 14.46 -15.55
N GLY A 179 -28.24 13.17 -15.85
CA GLY A 179 -27.31 12.63 -16.84
C GLY A 179 -27.69 13.07 -18.26
N LEU A 180 -26.73 13.58 -19.02
CA LEU A 180 -26.92 13.97 -20.44
C LEU A 180 -26.29 12.97 -21.42
N GLY A 181 -25.62 11.93 -20.90
CA GLY A 181 -24.81 10.99 -21.66
C GLY A 181 -23.36 11.46 -21.83
N GLY A 182 -22.43 10.52 -22.07
CA GLY A 182 -21.01 10.83 -22.24
C GLY A 182 -20.33 11.42 -21.00
N GLY A 183 -20.84 11.11 -19.80
CA GLY A 183 -20.37 11.69 -18.53
C GLY A 183 -20.77 13.15 -18.29
N GLU A 184 -21.62 13.76 -19.14
CA GLU A 184 -22.10 15.12 -18.92
C GLU A 184 -23.33 15.16 -17.99
N PHE A 185 -23.43 16.24 -17.23
CA PHE A 185 -24.49 16.46 -16.26
C PHE A 185 -25.07 17.86 -16.33
N ALA A 186 -26.37 17.97 -16.06
CA ALA A 186 -27.03 19.24 -15.82
C ALA A 186 -27.79 19.21 -14.49
N ARG A 187 -27.69 20.28 -13.71
CA ARG A 187 -28.51 20.41 -12.51
C ARG A 187 -29.99 20.40 -12.87
N ALA A 188 -30.74 19.50 -12.23
CA ALA A 188 -32.15 19.26 -12.55
C ALA A 188 -33.08 19.68 -11.41
N GLY A 189 -32.66 19.48 -10.16
CA GLY A 189 -33.49 19.80 -8.99
C GLY A 189 -32.73 19.77 -7.69
N SER A 190 -33.42 20.09 -6.60
CA SER A 190 -32.96 19.79 -5.24
C SER A 190 -34.12 19.73 -4.26
N VAL A 191 -33.95 18.95 -3.20
CA VAL A 191 -34.90 18.87 -2.08
C VAL A 191 -34.19 19.29 -0.78
N PRO A 192 -34.88 19.98 0.15
CA PRO A 192 -34.32 20.24 1.48
C PRO A 192 -33.89 18.95 2.17
N HIS A 193 -32.74 19.00 2.83
CA HIS A 193 -32.29 17.90 3.68
C HIS A 193 -33.23 17.77 4.90
N PRO A 194 -33.54 16.54 5.36
CA PRO A 194 -34.27 16.35 6.61
C PRO A 194 -33.59 17.05 7.78
N GLN A 195 -34.33 17.45 8.82
CA GLN A 195 -33.69 17.94 10.04
C GLN A 195 -32.87 16.79 10.65
N GLY A 196 -31.55 16.90 10.63
CA GLY A 196 -30.61 15.83 11.01
C GLY A 196 -29.17 16.23 10.69
N LEU A 197 -28.27 16.10 11.66
CA LEU A 197 -26.84 16.42 11.47
C LEU A 197 -26.11 15.32 10.70
N TYR A 198 -26.54 14.06 10.90
CA TYR A 198 -25.89 12.87 10.36
C TYR A 198 -26.76 12.23 9.28
N ILE A 199 -26.16 11.89 8.15
CA ILE A 199 -26.76 11.10 7.07
C ILE A 199 -25.85 9.91 6.80
N SER A 200 -26.42 8.74 6.53
CA SER A 200 -25.64 7.61 6.01
C SER A 200 -25.17 7.88 4.58
N GLU A 201 -24.35 6.96 4.07
CA GLU A 201 -24.11 6.84 2.64
C GLU A 201 -25.43 6.75 1.87
N LEU A 202 -25.49 7.42 0.71
CA LEU A 202 -26.61 7.34 -0.21
C LEU A 202 -26.51 6.02 -0.99
N ARG A 203 -27.56 5.20 -0.97
CA ARG A 203 -27.59 3.93 -1.71
C ARG A 203 -28.63 3.98 -2.83
N ALA A 204 -28.24 3.59 -4.04
CA ALA A 204 -29.16 3.41 -5.14
C ALA A 204 -30.16 2.30 -4.83
N ALA A 205 -31.42 2.49 -5.23
CA ALA A 205 -32.48 1.49 -5.14
C ALA A 205 -33.43 1.68 -6.33
N ASP A 206 -34.23 0.67 -6.67
CA ASP A 206 -35.17 0.79 -7.80
C ASP A 206 -36.02 2.06 -7.70
N GLY A 207 -35.93 2.92 -8.70
CA GLY A 207 -36.67 4.19 -8.76
C GLY A 207 -36.34 5.20 -7.65
N GLY A 208 -35.14 5.15 -7.05
CA GLY A 208 -34.75 6.15 -6.05
C GLY A 208 -33.39 5.96 -5.38
N VAL A 209 -33.17 6.76 -4.33
CA VAL A 209 -32.01 6.69 -3.44
C VAL A 209 -32.49 6.52 -2.00
N LEU A 210 -31.93 5.55 -1.29
CA LEU A 210 -32.18 5.28 0.13
C LEU A 210 -31.05 5.80 1.01
N PHE A 211 -31.42 6.34 2.17
CA PHE A 211 -30.46 6.76 3.18
C PHE A 211 -31.14 6.94 4.54
N THR A 212 -30.37 6.90 5.62
CA THR A 212 -30.83 7.25 6.96
C THR A 212 -30.36 8.63 7.38
N ALA A 213 -31.17 9.36 8.14
CA ALA A 213 -30.77 10.60 8.81
C ALA A 213 -31.12 10.59 10.29
N ALA A 214 -30.24 11.14 11.13
CA ALA A 214 -30.40 11.22 12.58
C ALA A 214 -30.05 12.60 13.13
N GLU A 215 -30.74 13.00 14.20
CA GLU A 215 -30.35 14.13 15.07
C GLU A 215 -29.60 13.58 16.29
N GLU A 216 -28.86 14.42 17.00
CA GLU A 216 -27.97 14.02 18.11
C GLU A 216 -28.67 13.14 19.17
N ASP A 217 -29.96 13.42 19.46
CA ASP A 217 -30.77 12.70 20.46
C ASP A 217 -32.09 12.13 19.90
N SER A 218 -32.26 12.05 18.58
CA SER A 218 -33.51 11.58 17.96
C SER A 218 -33.36 10.20 17.30
N PRO A 219 -34.45 9.41 17.19
CA PRO A 219 -34.44 8.17 16.43
C PRO A 219 -33.97 8.39 14.99
N THR A 220 -33.22 7.42 14.45
CA THR A 220 -32.77 7.45 13.06
C THR A 220 -33.96 7.18 12.14
N ARG A 221 -34.11 7.97 11.08
CA ARG A 221 -35.20 7.85 10.12
C ARG A 221 -34.64 7.40 8.78
N LEU A 222 -35.30 6.42 8.15
CA LEU A 222 -35.00 5.96 6.80
C LEU A 222 -35.81 6.77 5.79
N TYR A 223 -35.14 7.30 4.77
CA TYR A 223 -35.73 8.08 3.70
C TYR A 223 -35.49 7.45 2.33
N ARG A 224 -36.45 7.67 1.44
CA ARG A 224 -36.33 7.44 0.00
C ARG A 224 -36.51 8.74 -0.76
N LEU A 225 -35.51 9.09 -1.55
CA LEU A 225 -35.60 10.12 -2.58
C LEU A 225 -36.00 9.45 -3.90
N SER A 226 -37.00 9.99 -4.59
CA SER A 226 -37.45 9.52 -5.91
C SER A 226 -37.88 10.71 -6.76
N ALA A 227 -38.00 10.54 -8.07
CA ALA A 227 -38.43 11.60 -8.99
C ALA A 227 -39.52 11.11 -9.99
N PRO A 228 -40.65 10.55 -9.52
CA PRO A 228 -41.65 9.94 -10.40
C PRO A 228 -42.35 10.93 -11.35
N GLU A 229 -42.30 12.23 -11.05
CA GLU A 229 -42.82 13.32 -11.91
C GLU A 229 -41.69 14.04 -12.67
N GLY A 230 -40.48 13.47 -12.67
CA GLY A 230 -39.25 14.02 -13.24
C GLY A 230 -38.36 14.75 -12.22
N LEU A 231 -37.07 14.88 -12.57
CA LEU A 231 -36.00 15.37 -11.68
C LEU A 231 -36.19 16.79 -11.12
N ALA A 232 -37.03 17.60 -11.78
CA ALA A 232 -37.35 18.95 -11.32
C ALA A 232 -38.32 18.97 -10.12
N SER A 233 -39.03 17.87 -9.86
CA SER A 233 -39.97 17.73 -8.75
C SER A 233 -39.64 16.48 -7.90
N PRO A 234 -38.47 16.46 -7.25
CA PRO A 234 -38.06 15.33 -6.43
C PRO A 234 -38.99 15.17 -5.21
N ARG A 235 -39.29 13.92 -4.88
CA ARG A 235 -40.08 13.53 -3.72
C ARG A 235 -39.21 12.79 -2.72
N LEU A 236 -39.13 13.33 -1.51
CA LEU A 236 -38.49 12.70 -0.36
C LEU A 236 -39.56 12.15 0.59
N VAL A 237 -39.50 10.86 0.90
CA VAL A 237 -40.47 10.17 1.76
C VAL A 237 -39.75 9.46 2.91
N GLN A 238 -40.23 9.65 4.13
CA GLN A 238 -39.79 8.83 5.28
C GLN A 238 -40.50 7.47 5.22
N LEU A 239 -39.72 6.40 5.24
CA LEU A 239 -40.21 5.03 5.15
C LEU A 239 -40.33 4.35 6.52
N ALA A 240 -39.38 4.62 7.42
CA ALA A 240 -39.31 3.99 8.74
C ALA A 240 -38.56 4.86 9.77
N GLU A 241 -38.69 4.53 11.05
CA GLU A 241 -38.00 5.19 12.18
C GLU A 241 -37.55 4.16 13.21
N GLY A 242 -36.30 4.27 13.69
CA GLY A 242 -35.76 3.44 14.76
C GLY A 242 -34.28 3.69 15.08
N PRO A 243 -33.70 2.98 16.05
CA PRO A 243 -32.35 3.26 16.57
C PRO A 243 -31.21 2.74 15.68
N TRP A 244 -31.46 2.51 14.39
CA TRP A 244 -30.58 1.75 13.51
C TRP A 244 -30.00 2.61 12.37
N GLY A 245 -28.78 2.30 11.95
CA GLY A 245 -28.17 2.82 10.72
C GLY A 245 -28.30 1.86 9.55
N LEU A 246 -28.52 2.38 8.34
CA LEU A 246 -28.54 1.57 7.11
C LEU A 246 -27.13 1.05 6.79
N ARG A 247 -27.00 -0.26 6.58
CA ARG A 247 -25.73 -0.93 6.23
C ARG A 247 -25.71 -1.37 4.78
N TRP A 248 -26.78 -2.00 4.31
CA TRP A 248 -26.89 -2.55 2.95
C TRP A 248 -28.33 -2.51 2.43
N ALA A 249 -28.51 -2.49 1.11
CA ALA A 249 -29.80 -2.58 0.44
C ALA A 249 -29.69 -3.39 -0.87
N GLY A 250 -30.60 -4.34 -1.08
CA GLY A 250 -30.61 -5.24 -2.24
C GLY A 250 -31.52 -6.44 -2.00
N ASP A 251 -31.68 -7.33 -2.97
CA ASP A 251 -32.50 -8.54 -2.82
C ASP A 251 -31.77 -9.59 -1.98
N LEU A 252 -32.06 -9.63 -0.69
CA LEU A 252 -31.41 -10.54 0.26
C LEU A 252 -32.17 -11.87 0.39
N THR A 253 -33.47 -11.86 0.08
CA THR A 253 -34.36 -13.02 0.21
C THR A 253 -34.54 -13.79 -1.10
N GLY A 254 -34.08 -13.25 -2.23
CA GLY A 254 -34.18 -13.86 -3.56
C GLY A 254 -35.58 -13.72 -4.17
N ASP A 255 -36.40 -12.78 -3.69
CA ASP A 255 -37.78 -12.58 -4.14
C ASP A 255 -37.93 -11.50 -5.22
N GLY A 256 -36.81 -10.89 -5.63
CA GLY A 256 -36.74 -9.81 -6.61
C GLY A 256 -37.12 -8.45 -6.05
N LEU A 257 -37.27 -8.29 -4.73
CA LEU A 257 -37.55 -7.02 -4.06
C LEU A 257 -36.35 -6.58 -3.22
N TYR A 258 -36.18 -5.26 -3.05
CA TYR A 258 -35.14 -4.73 -2.19
C TYR A 258 -35.45 -4.99 -0.71
N ASP A 259 -34.52 -5.68 -0.05
CA ASP A 259 -34.40 -5.81 1.40
C ASP A 259 -33.34 -4.86 1.94
N LEU A 260 -33.35 -4.61 3.25
CA LEU A 260 -32.39 -3.76 3.93
C LEU A 260 -31.70 -4.52 5.05
N VAL A 261 -30.39 -4.30 5.19
CA VAL A 261 -29.65 -4.65 6.41
C VAL A 261 -29.42 -3.38 7.20
N VAL A 262 -29.94 -3.34 8.41
CA VAL A 262 -29.77 -2.23 9.34
C VAL A 262 -29.12 -2.72 10.63
N SER A 263 -28.40 -1.85 11.34
CA SER A 263 -27.77 -2.25 12.62
C SER A 263 -27.94 -1.21 13.71
N THR A 264 -28.14 -1.67 14.94
CA THR A 264 -27.87 -0.90 16.16
C THR A 264 -26.48 -1.28 16.70
N GLY A 265 -26.04 -0.71 17.81
CA GLY A 265 -24.84 -1.23 18.51
C GLY A 265 -25.05 -2.65 19.07
N GLU A 266 -26.29 -3.10 19.25
CA GLU A 266 -26.60 -4.40 19.88
C GLU A 266 -26.89 -5.51 18.87
N MET A 267 -27.43 -5.17 17.69
CA MET A 267 -27.91 -6.17 16.72
C MET A 267 -27.86 -5.69 15.28
N VAL A 268 -27.89 -6.67 14.37
CA VAL A 268 -28.18 -6.51 12.95
C VAL A 268 -29.61 -7.00 12.69
N GLN A 269 -30.40 -6.25 11.94
CA GLN A 269 -31.77 -6.57 11.59
C GLN A 269 -31.93 -6.52 10.07
N VAL A 270 -32.56 -7.54 9.48
CA VAL A 270 -33.01 -7.49 8.09
C VAL A 270 -34.43 -6.94 8.03
N LEU A 271 -34.68 -5.97 7.15
CA LEU A 271 -36.01 -5.48 6.83
C LEU A 271 -36.37 -5.95 5.42
N VAL A 272 -37.36 -6.84 5.33
CA VAL A 272 -37.75 -7.49 4.08
C VAL A 272 -38.69 -6.59 3.29
N GLY A 273 -38.38 -6.36 2.02
CA GLY A 273 -39.20 -5.58 1.10
C GLY A 273 -40.51 -6.29 0.77
N SER A 274 -41.61 -5.56 0.70
CA SER A 274 -42.93 -6.12 0.33
C SER A 274 -43.52 -5.53 -0.95
N GLY A 275 -42.72 -4.74 -1.67
CA GLY A 275 -43.13 -3.98 -2.86
C GLY A 275 -43.75 -2.62 -2.50
N GLY A 276 -43.68 -1.65 -3.42
CA GLY A 276 -44.26 -0.30 -3.20
C GLY A 276 -43.54 0.59 -2.18
N GLY A 277 -42.45 0.12 -1.57
CA GLY A 277 -41.64 0.87 -0.59
C GLY A 277 -41.94 0.56 0.89
N GLU A 278 -42.73 -0.48 1.17
CA GLU A 278 -43.00 -0.97 2.55
C GLU A 278 -42.03 -2.10 2.94
N PHE A 279 -41.64 -2.12 4.21
CA PHE A 279 -40.70 -3.11 4.78
C PHE A 279 -41.28 -3.81 6.02
N GLN A 280 -40.98 -5.09 6.18
CA GLN A 280 -41.37 -5.91 7.34
C GLN A 280 -40.13 -6.40 8.08
N GLU A 281 -40.22 -6.59 9.40
CA GLU A 281 -39.11 -7.16 10.18
C GLU A 281 -38.86 -8.62 9.78
N GLY A 282 -37.63 -8.90 9.34
CA GLY A 282 -37.12 -10.22 9.02
C GLY A 282 -36.20 -10.79 10.10
N PRO A 283 -35.25 -11.67 9.72
CA PRO A 283 -34.27 -12.23 10.65
C PRO A 283 -33.37 -11.18 11.29
N GLN A 284 -32.96 -11.46 12.53
CA GLN A 284 -32.03 -10.65 13.31
C GLN A 284 -30.78 -11.46 13.68
N PHE A 285 -29.68 -10.76 13.95
CA PHE A 285 -28.43 -11.31 14.42
C PHE A 285 -27.85 -10.47 15.55
N THR A 286 -27.41 -11.12 16.63
CA THR A 286 -26.72 -10.49 17.76
C THR A 286 -25.37 -11.16 17.93
N SER A 287 -24.30 -10.36 17.84
CA SER A 287 -22.94 -10.84 18.07
C SER A 287 -22.74 -11.24 19.53
N ARG A 288 -22.07 -12.37 19.76
CA ARG A 288 -21.71 -12.81 21.11
C ARG A 288 -20.43 -12.16 21.64
N VAL A 289 -19.68 -11.47 20.78
CA VAL A 289 -18.30 -11.07 21.06
C VAL A 289 -18.14 -9.55 21.18
N GLY A 290 -19.19 -8.76 20.93
CA GLY A 290 -19.17 -7.32 21.15
C GLY A 290 -20.28 -6.58 20.42
N GLU A 291 -20.29 -5.26 20.59
CA GLU A 291 -21.21 -4.38 19.88
C GLU A 291 -20.92 -4.35 18.37
N VAL A 292 -21.96 -4.14 17.58
CA VAL A 292 -21.88 -4.05 16.12
C VAL A 292 -21.39 -2.66 15.71
N GLN A 293 -20.21 -2.59 15.12
CA GLN A 293 -19.63 -1.35 14.60
C GLN A 293 -19.82 -1.20 13.09
N GLY A 294 -19.86 -2.32 12.36
CA GLY A 294 -20.13 -2.34 10.92
C GLY A 294 -20.63 -3.69 10.46
N VAL A 295 -21.24 -3.72 9.27
CA VAL A 295 -21.79 -4.94 8.64
C VAL A 295 -21.52 -4.86 7.14
N GLU A 296 -20.99 -5.94 6.58
CA GLU A 296 -20.91 -6.23 5.15
C GLU A 296 -21.72 -7.50 4.84
N VAL A 297 -22.07 -7.69 3.57
CA VAL A 297 -22.97 -8.77 3.12
C VAL A 297 -22.36 -9.45 1.89
N ALA A 298 -22.22 -10.78 1.91
CA ALA A 298 -21.69 -11.58 0.80
C ALA A 298 -22.07 -13.06 0.98
N ASP A 299 -22.04 -13.86 -0.09
CA ASP A 299 -22.18 -15.32 -0.03
C ASP A 299 -20.83 -15.95 0.33
N LEU A 300 -20.62 -16.31 1.60
CA LEU A 300 -19.31 -16.72 2.12
C LEU A 300 -19.07 -18.23 2.04
N ASP A 301 -20.12 -19.03 1.84
CA ASP A 301 -20.05 -20.49 1.76
C ASP A 301 -20.55 -21.08 0.43
N GLY A 302 -20.89 -20.23 -0.54
CA GLY A 302 -21.25 -20.60 -1.90
C GLY A 302 -22.64 -21.20 -2.02
N ASP A 303 -23.51 -21.00 -1.03
CA ASP A 303 -24.87 -21.54 -1.01
C ASP A 303 -25.90 -20.65 -1.74
N SER A 304 -25.44 -19.53 -2.32
CA SER A 304 -26.23 -18.50 -2.99
C SER A 304 -27.14 -17.68 -2.09
N PHE A 305 -27.04 -17.83 -0.76
CA PHE A 305 -27.66 -16.93 0.21
C PHE A 305 -26.64 -15.94 0.74
N LEU A 306 -27.08 -14.70 0.96
CA LEU A 306 -26.21 -13.65 1.47
C LEU A 306 -26.03 -13.77 2.98
N ASP A 307 -24.78 -13.87 3.42
CA ASP A 307 -24.33 -13.93 4.80
C ASP A 307 -23.94 -12.55 5.34
N LEU A 308 -23.61 -12.49 6.64
CA LEU A 308 -23.16 -11.26 7.30
C LEU A 308 -21.70 -11.35 7.72
N VAL A 309 -20.93 -10.29 7.47
CA VAL A 309 -19.61 -10.05 8.06
C VAL A 309 -19.71 -8.83 8.98
N VAL A 310 -19.62 -9.09 10.28
CA VAL A 310 -19.87 -8.12 11.35
C VAL A 310 -18.56 -7.71 12.00
N LEU A 311 -18.28 -6.40 11.97
CA LEU A 311 -17.17 -5.80 12.68
C LEU A 311 -17.57 -5.44 14.12
N THR A 312 -16.73 -5.82 15.06
CA THR A 312 -16.87 -5.56 16.50
C THR A 312 -15.57 -4.97 17.07
N PRO A 313 -15.58 -4.38 18.29
CA PRO A 313 -14.36 -3.92 18.94
C PRO A 313 -13.32 -5.03 19.17
N SER A 314 -13.75 -6.29 19.19
CA SER A 314 -12.92 -7.46 19.46
C SER A 314 -12.49 -8.21 18.19
N GLY A 315 -12.93 -7.77 17.01
CA GLY A 315 -12.59 -8.40 15.73
C GLY A 315 -13.79 -8.63 14.83
N ILE A 316 -13.68 -9.62 13.94
CA ILE A 316 -14.66 -9.93 12.89
C ILE A 316 -15.44 -11.18 13.25
N VAL A 317 -16.76 -11.11 13.11
CA VAL A 317 -17.70 -12.22 13.27
C VAL A 317 -18.38 -12.46 11.93
N THR A 318 -18.48 -13.70 11.47
CA THR A 318 -19.35 -14.05 10.34
C THR A 318 -20.59 -14.78 10.84
N ALA A 319 -21.72 -14.53 10.19
CA ALA A 319 -22.98 -15.19 10.47
C ALA A 319 -23.62 -15.65 9.18
N LEU A 320 -23.72 -16.97 9.02
CA LEU A 320 -24.23 -17.59 7.80
C LEU A 320 -25.75 -17.63 7.80
N ARG A 321 -26.33 -17.41 6.64
CA ARG A 321 -27.77 -17.46 6.44
C ARG A 321 -28.22 -18.91 6.36
N ARG A 322 -29.21 -19.24 7.17
CA ARG A 322 -29.86 -20.56 7.22
C ARG A 322 -31.38 -20.37 7.17
N GLU A 323 -32.13 -21.47 7.04
CA GLU A 323 -33.59 -21.45 6.92
C GLU A 323 -34.28 -20.67 8.06
N ASP A 324 -33.76 -20.77 9.29
CA ASP A 324 -34.32 -20.14 10.49
C ASP A 324 -33.71 -18.76 10.84
N GLY A 325 -32.81 -18.21 10.00
CA GLY A 325 -32.13 -16.92 10.23
C GLY A 325 -30.60 -17.02 10.18
N TYR A 326 -29.90 -16.13 10.88
CA TYR A 326 -28.43 -16.08 10.88
C TYR A 326 -27.82 -16.86 12.04
N THR A 327 -26.79 -17.66 11.74
CA THR A 327 -26.02 -18.40 12.75
C THR A 327 -24.56 -17.98 12.72
N GLU A 328 -24.03 -17.53 13.86
CA GLU A 328 -22.60 -17.24 14.03
C GLU A 328 -21.77 -18.49 13.68
N SER A 329 -20.88 -18.38 12.69
CA SER A 329 -20.09 -19.50 12.16
C SER A 329 -18.60 -19.35 12.43
N PHE A 330 -18.08 -18.13 12.37
CA PHE A 330 -16.66 -17.86 12.56
C PHE A 330 -16.42 -16.55 13.32
N PHE A 331 -15.34 -16.53 14.07
CA PHE A 331 -14.84 -15.35 14.78
C PHE A 331 -13.33 -15.26 14.63
N ARG A 332 -12.84 -14.04 14.42
CA ARG A 332 -11.42 -13.72 14.41
C ARG A 332 -11.12 -12.44 15.17
N ASP A 333 -10.23 -12.56 16.15
CA ASP A 333 -9.54 -11.44 16.77
C ASP A 333 -8.19 -11.23 16.05
N PRO A 334 -8.01 -10.13 15.30
CA PRO A 334 -6.75 -9.85 14.63
C PRO A 334 -5.66 -9.35 15.59
N GLY A 335 -5.97 -9.14 16.89
CA GLY A 335 -5.02 -8.71 17.92
C GLY A 335 -4.79 -7.19 17.97
N PHE A 336 -5.61 -6.41 17.24
CA PHE A 336 -5.60 -4.94 17.25
C PHE A 336 -6.99 -4.39 16.91
N PRO A 337 -7.31 -3.15 17.32
CA PRO A 337 -8.59 -2.53 16.97
C PRO A 337 -8.67 -2.28 15.46
N LEU A 338 -9.83 -2.57 14.89
CA LEU A 338 -10.15 -2.32 13.49
C LEU A 338 -10.98 -1.04 13.36
N TRP A 339 -10.79 -0.32 12.25
CA TRP A 339 -11.55 0.90 11.93
C TRP A 339 -12.65 0.63 10.90
N GLN A 340 -12.32 -0.14 9.86
CA GLN A 340 -13.21 -0.46 8.74
C GLN A 340 -12.96 -1.88 8.25
N HIS A 341 -13.93 -2.39 7.49
CA HIS A 341 -13.82 -3.63 6.73
C HIS A 341 -14.62 -3.53 5.43
N ALA A 342 -14.28 -4.38 4.47
CA ALA A 342 -15.00 -4.55 3.21
C ALA A 342 -14.82 -5.99 2.70
N VAL A 343 -15.76 -6.47 1.89
CA VAL A 343 -15.78 -7.86 1.37
C VAL A 343 -15.83 -7.82 -0.16
N ALA A 344 -14.93 -8.54 -0.82
CA ALA A 344 -14.85 -8.66 -2.28
C ALA A 344 -13.94 -9.85 -2.66
N ASP A 345 -14.18 -10.48 -3.81
CA ASP A 345 -13.27 -11.49 -4.38
C ASP A 345 -12.04 -10.79 -4.99
N LEU A 346 -11.00 -10.62 -4.19
CA LEU A 346 -9.75 -9.96 -4.58
C LEU A 346 -8.73 -10.97 -5.09
N THR A 347 -8.93 -12.25 -4.82
CA THR A 347 -8.05 -13.33 -5.26
C THR A 347 -8.42 -13.86 -6.64
N GLY A 348 -9.65 -13.64 -7.10
CA GLY A 348 -10.18 -14.10 -8.38
C GLY A 348 -10.57 -15.58 -8.37
N ASP A 349 -10.76 -16.17 -7.19
CA ASP A 349 -11.08 -17.60 -7.04
C ASP A 349 -12.59 -17.88 -6.96
N GLY A 350 -13.42 -16.82 -6.97
CA GLY A 350 -14.87 -16.88 -6.86
C GLY A 350 -15.39 -16.94 -5.42
N ILE A 351 -14.52 -16.82 -4.41
CA ILE A 351 -14.86 -16.83 -2.98
C ILE A 351 -14.64 -15.40 -2.44
N PRO A 352 -15.61 -14.82 -1.70
CA PRO A 352 -15.40 -13.48 -1.16
C PRO A 352 -14.29 -13.42 -0.10
N ASP A 353 -13.35 -12.49 -0.29
CA ASP A 353 -12.28 -12.19 0.64
C ASP A 353 -12.63 -10.98 1.53
N LEU A 354 -11.89 -10.81 2.63
CA LEU A 354 -12.09 -9.75 3.60
C LEU A 354 -10.89 -8.80 3.67
N LEU A 355 -11.13 -7.53 3.37
CA LEU A 355 -10.18 -6.45 3.60
C LEU A 355 -10.51 -5.72 4.90
N VAL A 356 -9.59 -5.64 5.86
CA VAL A 356 -9.77 -4.91 7.14
C VAL A 356 -8.76 -3.79 7.30
N GLN A 357 -9.17 -2.67 7.90
CA GLN A 357 -8.29 -1.54 8.20
C GLN A 357 -7.94 -1.49 9.68
N ARG A 358 -6.65 -1.35 9.98
CA ARG A 358 -6.15 -1.20 11.34
C ARG A 358 -6.35 0.21 11.89
N SER A 359 -6.75 0.33 13.15
CA SER A 359 -6.96 1.62 13.83
C SER A 359 -5.67 2.16 14.49
N THR A 360 -4.58 2.34 13.76
CA THR A 360 -3.26 2.81 14.29
C THR A 360 -2.80 4.17 13.78
N GLY A 361 -3.66 4.95 13.11
CA GLY A 361 -3.36 6.31 12.64
C GLY A 361 -2.66 6.39 11.28
N PHE A 362 -2.30 5.24 10.70
CA PHE A 362 -1.91 5.06 9.30
C PHE A 362 -2.94 4.16 8.62
N SER A 363 -3.16 4.33 7.31
CA SER A 363 -4.10 3.53 6.53
C SER A 363 -3.52 2.17 6.14
N GLU A 364 -3.28 1.35 7.17
CA GLU A 364 -2.83 -0.04 7.03
C GLU A 364 -4.05 -0.96 6.82
N TYR A 365 -4.07 -1.71 5.73
CA TYR A 365 -5.11 -2.69 5.40
C TYR A 365 -4.55 -4.10 5.37
N LEU A 366 -5.35 -5.08 5.76
CA LEU A 366 -5.00 -6.49 5.71
C LEU A 366 -6.04 -7.24 4.89
N LEU A 367 -5.60 -8.11 3.97
CA LEU A 367 -6.48 -9.00 3.23
C LEU A 367 -6.45 -10.40 3.85
N LEU A 368 -7.63 -10.92 4.15
CA LEU A 368 -7.89 -12.24 4.68
C LEU A 368 -8.71 -13.00 3.63
N PRO A 369 -8.14 -14.03 2.97
CA PRO A 369 -8.88 -14.78 1.97
C PRO A 369 -10.08 -15.51 2.54
N GLY A 370 -11.12 -15.72 1.74
CA GLY A 370 -12.23 -16.58 2.11
C GLY A 370 -11.80 -18.05 2.23
N ASP A 371 -12.42 -18.82 3.12
CA ASP A 371 -12.20 -20.27 3.19
C ASP A 371 -13.27 -21.10 2.45
N GLY A 372 -14.26 -20.43 1.86
CA GLY A 372 -15.40 -21.05 1.16
C GLY A 372 -16.32 -21.87 2.07
N GLN A 373 -16.17 -21.76 3.39
CA GLN A 373 -16.98 -22.43 4.41
C GLN A 373 -17.61 -21.42 5.38
N GLY A 374 -17.64 -20.14 5.01
CA GLY A 374 -18.19 -19.07 5.81
C GLY A 374 -17.20 -18.40 6.78
N GLY A 375 -15.91 -18.69 6.67
CA GLY A 375 -14.83 -18.08 7.45
C GLY A 375 -13.75 -17.45 6.57
N PHE A 376 -12.68 -17.00 7.22
CA PHE A 376 -11.53 -16.39 6.54
C PHE A 376 -10.22 -17.05 6.96
N LEU A 377 -9.27 -17.18 6.04
CA LEU A 377 -7.89 -17.63 6.28
C LEU A 377 -7.03 -16.51 6.86
N GLU A 378 -5.92 -16.86 7.52
CA GLU A 378 -4.97 -15.90 8.12
C GLU A 378 -4.63 -14.76 7.13
N PRO A 379 -4.39 -13.52 7.61
CA PRO A 379 -4.04 -12.42 6.72
C PRO A 379 -2.84 -12.80 5.85
N VAL A 380 -3.03 -12.79 4.54
CA VAL A 380 -1.95 -13.12 3.59
C VAL A 380 -1.15 -11.88 3.19
N ILE A 381 -1.62 -10.71 3.61
CA ILE A 381 -1.30 -9.44 2.98
C ILE A 381 -1.36 -8.27 3.99
N SER A 382 -0.46 -7.28 3.83
CA SER A 382 -0.58 -5.95 4.45
C SER A 382 -0.30 -4.81 3.47
N LEU A 383 -1.25 -3.89 3.31
CA LEU A 383 -1.11 -2.63 2.57
C LEU A 383 -0.83 -1.49 3.51
N VAL A 384 -0.01 -0.53 3.10
CA VAL A 384 -0.05 0.82 3.67
C VAL A 384 -0.41 1.79 2.56
N VAL A 385 -1.54 2.48 2.68
CA VAL A 385 -1.96 3.53 1.76
C VAL A 385 -1.52 4.88 2.32
N PRO A 386 -0.56 5.58 1.68
CA PRO A 386 0.11 6.72 2.31
C PRO A 386 -0.66 8.03 2.05
N ASP A 387 -1.84 8.23 2.65
CA ASP A 387 -2.64 9.47 2.50
C ASP A 387 -3.66 9.77 3.63
N GLY A 388 -3.32 9.49 4.89
CA GLY A 388 -4.16 9.89 6.04
C GLY A 388 -5.40 9.00 6.22
N ILE A 389 -6.50 9.54 6.75
CA ILE A 389 -7.74 8.78 7.00
C ILE A 389 -8.46 8.59 5.67
N LEU A 390 -8.82 7.35 5.35
CA LEU A 390 -9.50 6.99 4.11
C LEU A 390 -10.98 6.67 4.33
N THR A 391 -11.74 6.80 3.26
CA THR A 391 -13.09 6.25 3.12
C THR A 391 -13.01 4.76 2.82
N LYS A 392 -14.16 4.06 2.82
CA LYS A 392 -14.21 2.66 2.39
C LYS A 392 -13.70 2.55 0.93
N PRO A 393 -12.90 1.53 0.60
CA PRO A 393 -12.39 1.33 -0.75
C PRO A 393 -13.50 0.93 -1.72
N TYR A 394 -13.28 1.22 -3.00
CA TYR A 394 -14.11 0.73 -4.10
C TYR A 394 -13.39 -0.43 -4.81
N PHE A 395 -14.15 -1.46 -5.18
CA PHE A 395 -13.65 -2.63 -5.90
C PHE A 395 -14.28 -2.70 -7.28
N VAL A 396 -13.47 -2.74 -8.32
CA VAL A 396 -13.93 -2.79 -9.70
C VAL A 396 -12.79 -3.25 -10.61
N ASP A 397 -13.07 -4.03 -11.64
CA ASP A 397 -12.10 -4.37 -12.68
C ASP A 397 -11.95 -3.19 -13.65
N LEU A 398 -10.86 -2.41 -13.52
CA LEU A 398 -10.61 -1.19 -14.29
C LEU A 398 -9.89 -1.45 -15.62
N ASN A 399 -9.34 -2.65 -15.81
CA ASN A 399 -8.53 -3.01 -16.96
C ASN A 399 -9.09 -4.22 -17.75
N ALA A 400 -10.25 -4.75 -17.34
CA ALA A 400 -10.92 -5.94 -17.86
C ALA A 400 -10.05 -7.21 -17.86
N ASP A 401 -9.17 -7.37 -16.87
CA ASP A 401 -8.36 -8.59 -16.72
C ASP A 401 -9.08 -9.70 -15.93
N GLY A 402 -10.28 -9.41 -15.43
CA GLY A 402 -11.12 -10.33 -14.69
C GLY A 402 -10.83 -10.38 -13.19
N LEU A 403 -9.88 -9.57 -12.69
CA LEU A 403 -9.61 -9.39 -11.26
C LEU A 403 -10.16 -8.04 -10.79
N LEU A 404 -10.61 -8.00 -9.53
CA LEU A 404 -11.03 -6.73 -8.93
C LEU A 404 -9.81 -5.88 -8.55
N ASP A 405 -9.77 -4.65 -9.06
CA ASP A 405 -8.84 -3.61 -8.65
C ASP A 405 -9.37 -2.82 -7.45
N VAL A 406 -8.52 -2.01 -6.82
CA VAL A 406 -8.87 -1.27 -5.59
C VAL A 406 -8.64 0.23 -5.75
N VAL A 407 -9.68 1.03 -5.45
CA VAL A 407 -9.60 2.50 -5.42
C VAL A 407 -9.76 3.01 -3.99
N PHE A 408 -8.73 3.69 -3.49
CA PHE A 408 -8.73 4.34 -2.17
C PHE A 408 -8.96 5.83 -2.30
N ALA A 409 -9.98 6.33 -1.61
CA ALA A 409 -10.29 7.76 -1.55
C ALA A 409 -10.11 8.30 -0.12
N PRO A 410 -9.51 9.50 0.05
CA PRO A 410 -9.25 10.05 1.35
C PRO A 410 -10.52 10.62 1.97
N PHE A 411 -10.70 10.37 3.27
CA PHE A 411 -11.65 11.11 4.09
C PHE A 411 -11.08 12.50 4.43
N VAL A 412 -9.78 12.58 4.73
CA VAL A 412 -9.01 13.81 4.92
C VAL A 412 -7.67 13.65 4.21
N GLY A 413 -7.53 14.25 3.02
CA GLY A 413 -6.35 14.08 2.17
C GLY A 413 -6.58 14.63 0.76
N ARG A 414 -5.56 14.58 -0.09
CA ARG A 414 -5.57 15.24 -1.41
C ARG A 414 -5.53 14.28 -2.60
N ARG A 415 -5.37 12.97 -2.36
CA ARG A 415 -5.10 12.00 -3.43
C ARG A 415 -6.05 10.81 -3.40
N VAL A 416 -6.73 10.55 -4.53
CA VAL A 416 -7.37 9.25 -4.79
C VAL A 416 -6.31 8.35 -5.42
N ARG A 417 -6.14 7.13 -4.90
CA ARG A 417 -5.16 6.15 -5.40
C ARG A 417 -5.85 4.93 -5.98
N VAL A 418 -5.32 4.45 -7.09
CA VAL A 418 -5.82 3.28 -7.83
C VAL A 418 -4.74 2.21 -7.84
N TYR A 419 -5.10 1.01 -7.39
CA TYR A 419 -4.24 -0.17 -7.37
C TYR A 419 -4.82 -1.24 -8.30
N LEU A 420 -4.08 -1.62 -9.33
CA LEU A 420 -4.47 -2.72 -10.23
C LEU A 420 -4.03 -4.06 -9.67
N ASN A 421 -4.86 -5.07 -9.83
CA ASN A 421 -4.65 -6.44 -9.39
C ASN A 421 -4.26 -7.34 -10.56
N GLY A 422 -3.03 -7.87 -10.58
CA GLY A 422 -2.57 -8.83 -11.61
C GLY A 422 -1.61 -8.28 -12.66
N GLY A 423 -1.48 -9.00 -13.80
CA GLY A 423 -0.70 -8.60 -14.99
C GLY A 423 0.82 -8.85 -14.96
N THR A 424 1.29 -10.11 -14.91
CA THR A 424 2.74 -10.41 -15.01
C THR A 424 3.29 -10.26 -16.44
N PRO A 425 4.36 -9.47 -16.66
CA PRO A 425 5.00 -9.40 -17.97
C PRO A 425 5.57 -10.76 -18.42
N SER A 426 5.59 -11.00 -19.73
CA SER A 426 6.31 -12.18 -20.29
C SER A 426 7.78 -12.14 -19.88
N GLY A 427 8.30 -13.26 -19.38
CA GLY A 427 9.65 -13.33 -18.82
C GLY A 427 9.74 -12.92 -17.35
N THR A 428 8.60 -12.80 -16.65
CA THR A 428 8.57 -12.59 -15.19
C THR A 428 7.91 -13.78 -14.50
N SER A 429 8.60 -14.36 -13.52
CA SER A 429 8.02 -15.31 -12.57
C SER A 429 7.71 -14.61 -11.26
N LEU A 430 6.55 -14.88 -10.68
CA LEU A 430 6.21 -14.43 -9.34
C LEU A 430 5.98 -15.66 -8.45
N HIS A 431 6.59 -15.67 -7.26
CA HIS A 431 6.40 -16.71 -6.26
C HIS A 431 6.05 -16.12 -4.89
N PRO A 432 5.20 -16.78 -4.07
CA PRO A 432 4.87 -16.29 -2.73
C PRO A 432 6.11 -16.10 -1.87
N LEU A 433 6.34 -14.92 -1.29
CA LEU A 433 7.49 -14.66 -0.42
C LEU A 433 7.01 -14.43 1.02
N PRO A 434 7.29 -15.33 1.98
CA PRO A 434 6.83 -15.20 3.38
C PRO A 434 7.41 -14.02 4.18
N GLY A 435 8.16 -13.12 3.56
CA GLY A 435 8.84 -12.02 4.21
C GLY A 435 9.58 -11.16 3.20
N THR A 436 10.91 -11.02 3.33
CA THR A 436 11.72 -10.15 2.45
C THR A 436 12.99 -10.86 1.96
N LEU A 437 13.62 -10.31 0.92
CA LEU A 437 14.92 -10.77 0.44
C LEU A 437 16.03 -10.40 1.42
N LEU A 438 16.96 -11.33 1.65
CA LEU A 438 18.14 -11.10 2.48
C LEU A 438 19.45 -11.18 1.70
N ALA A 439 19.60 -12.20 0.85
CA ALA A 439 20.83 -12.41 0.08
C ALA A 439 20.61 -13.39 -1.08
N VAL A 440 21.56 -13.39 -2.00
CA VAL A 440 21.72 -14.40 -3.06
C VAL A 440 23.15 -14.93 -3.03
N GLY A 441 23.33 -16.24 -3.26
CA GLY A 441 24.65 -16.88 -3.28
C GLY A 441 24.56 -18.41 -3.29
N ASP A 442 25.64 -19.10 -3.65
CA ASP A 442 25.69 -20.56 -3.72
C ASP A 442 25.70 -21.17 -2.30
N PHE A 443 24.53 -21.39 -1.72
CA PHE A 443 24.38 -21.93 -0.37
C PHE A 443 24.41 -23.45 -0.38
N SER A 444 23.83 -24.07 -1.41
CA SER A 444 23.81 -25.51 -1.62
C SER A 444 25.17 -26.10 -1.97
N GLY A 445 26.10 -25.28 -2.48
CA GLY A 445 27.43 -25.70 -2.95
C GLY A 445 27.38 -26.38 -4.31
N ASN A 446 26.33 -26.13 -5.11
CA ASN A 446 26.15 -26.74 -6.43
C ASN A 446 26.74 -25.89 -7.57
N GLY A 447 27.33 -24.73 -7.25
CA GLY A 447 27.90 -23.80 -8.22
C GLY A 447 26.89 -22.80 -8.80
N HIS A 448 25.64 -22.82 -8.34
CA HIS A 448 24.56 -21.93 -8.77
C HIS A 448 23.97 -21.16 -7.58
N PRO A 449 23.53 -19.92 -7.78
CA PRO A 449 23.00 -19.09 -6.70
C PRO A 449 21.64 -19.59 -6.18
N ASP A 450 21.51 -19.68 -4.85
CA ASP A 450 20.28 -19.84 -4.10
C ASP A 450 19.82 -18.49 -3.52
N ILE A 451 18.53 -18.38 -3.16
CA ILE A 451 17.95 -17.12 -2.65
C ILE A 451 17.56 -17.30 -1.17
N LEU A 452 18.16 -16.48 -0.29
CA LEU A 452 17.84 -16.45 1.12
C LEU A 452 16.80 -15.39 1.42
N THR A 453 15.78 -15.78 2.20
CA THR A 453 14.63 -14.93 2.51
C THR A 453 14.37 -14.92 4.01
N ALA A 454 13.96 -13.77 4.52
CA ALA A 454 13.35 -13.70 5.84
C ALA A 454 11.95 -14.29 5.76
N ASP A 455 11.56 -15.04 6.79
CA ASP A 455 10.19 -15.51 6.99
C ASP A 455 9.64 -14.78 8.22
N THR A 456 8.79 -13.79 7.98
CA THR A 456 8.22 -12.98 9.06
C THR A 456 7.19 -13.77 9.87
N SER A 457 6.50 -14.72 9.22
CA SER A 457 5.51 -15.59 9.85
C SER A 457 6.14 -16.57 10.85
N GLN A 458 7.27 -17.18 10.48
CA GLN A 458 8.00 -18.13 11.32
C GLN A 458 9.05 -17.45 12.20
N ARG A 459 9.22 -16.12 12.06
CA ARG A 459 10.29 -15.33 12.69
C ARG A 459 11.65 -16.02 12.50
N GLY A 460 11.96 -16.31 11.25
CA GLY A 460 13.04 -17.19 10.84
C GLY A 460 13.51 -16.89 9.43
N VAL A 461 14.17 -17.86 8.81
CA VAL A 461 14.65 -17.78 7.43
C VAL A 461 14.18 -18.98 6.62
N GLY A 462 13.98 -18.74 5.33
CA GLY A 462 13.73 -19.74 4.31
C GLY A 462 14.69 -19.57 3.14
N VAL A 463 14.76 -20.59 2.28
CA VAL A 463 15.64 -20.61 1.11
C VAL A 463 14.84 -21.07 -0.10
N TRP A 464 15.01 -20.38 -1.22
CA TRP A 464 14.68 -20.91 -2.54
C TRP A 464 15.90 -21.63 -3.07
N TRP A 465 15.82 -22.96 -3.04
CA TRP A 465 16.85 -23.83 -3.59
C TRP A 465 16.76 -23.81 -5.10
N ASN A 466 17.89 -23.51 -5.74
CA ASN A 466 17.99 -23.44 -7.19
C ASN A 466 18.68 -24.69 -7.75
N ASP A 467 18.08 -25.29 -8.78
CA ASP A 467 18.65 -26.45 -9.47
C ASP A 467 19.72 -26.10 -10.52
N GLY A 468 20.00 -24.81 -10.71
CA GLY A 468 20.96 -24.30 -11.69
C GLY A 468 20.43 -24.20 -13.11
N ARG A 469 19.12 -24.40 -13.31
CA ARG A 469 18.40 -24.17 -14.57
C ARG A 469 17.22 -23.23 -14.38
N GLY A 470 17.21 -22.46 -13.28
CA GLY A 470 16.11 -21.59 -12.89
C GLY A 470 14.96 -22.30 -12.16
N GLY A 471 15.06 -23.60 -11.89
CA GLY A 471 14.08 -24.34 -11.10
C GLY A 471 14.22 -24.01 -9.61
N LEU A 472 13.29 -23.23 -9.07
CA LEU A 472 13.30 -22.80 -7.68
C LEU A 472 12.33 -23.62 -6.81
N VAL A 473 12.81 -24.08 -5.64
CA VAL A 473 11.99 -24.75 -4.62
C VAL A 473 12.18 -24.09 -3.27
N TYR A 474 11.11 -23.49 -2.74
CA TYR A 474 11.14 -22.91 -1.40
C TYR A 474 11.12 -23.96 -0.29
N GLN A 475 11.98 -23.80 0.71
CA GLN A 475 11.92 -24.54 1.97
C GLN A 475 12.23 -23.62 3.17
N PRO A 476 11.44 -23.69 4.25
CA PRO A 476 11.81 -23.08 5.53
C PRO A 476 13.10 -23.72 6.04
N LEU A 477 14.04 -22.89 6.49
CA LEU A 477 15.36 -23.35 6.90
C LEU A 477 15.48 -23.41 8.43
N ALA A 478 15.14 -22.32 9.13
CA ALA A 478 15.21 -22.28 10.60
C ALA A 478 14.32 -21.18 11.19
N SER A 479 13.66 -21.47 12.31
CA SER A 479 13.01 -20.45 13.15
C SER A 479 14.02 -19.88 14.15
N LEU A 480 14.09 -18.55 14.22
CA LEU A 480 15.02 -17.82 15.08
C LEU A 480 14.31 -17.11 16.24
N GLY A 481 12.97 -17.13 16.26
CA GLY A 481 12.12 -16.45 17.23
C GLY A 481 12.07 -14.93 17.09
N ARG A 482 12.80 -14.37 16.12
CA ARG A 482 12.94 -12.93 15.83
C ARG A 482 13.02 -12.72 14.32
N VAL A 483 12.59 -11.56 13.84
CA VAL A 483 12.62 -11.25 12.41
C VAL A 483 14.06 -10.94 11.98
N PRO A 484 14.60 -11.66 10.98
CA PRO A 484 15.89 -11.30 10.37
C PRO A 484 15.87 -9.94 9.71
N THR A 485 16.96 -9.19 9.84
CA THR A 485 17.07 -7.85 9.24
C THR A 485 18.05 -7.77 8.08
N ALA A 486 19.05 -8.66 8.04
CA ALA A 486 20.01 -8.76 6.95
C ALA A 486 20.64 -10.17 6.96
N GLY A 487 21.23 -10.57 5.84
CA GLY A 487 21.96 -11.82 5.79
C GLY A 487 22.98 -11.86 4.66
N ALA A 488 23.80 -12.91 4.67
CA ALA A 488 24.72 -13.23 3.60
C ALA A 488 24.82 -14.75 3.44
N LEU A 489 25.01 -15.22 2.21
CA LEU A 489 25.20 -16.63 1.89
C LEU A 489 26.65 -16.91 1.53
N THR A 490 27.16 -18.02 2.06
CA THR A 490 28.42 -18.64 1.64
C THR A 490 28.17 -20.12 1.39
N PRO A 491 29.09 -20.84 0.71
CA PRO A 491 28.94 -22.28 0.52
C PRO A 491 28.71 -23.03 1.84
N GLY A 492 27.50 -23.55 2.00
CA GLY A 492 27.04 -24.33 3.15
C GLY A 492 26.67 -23.54 4.42
N VAL A 493 26.82 -22.21 4.46
CA VAL A 493 26.48 -21.39 5.64
C VAL A 493 25.71 -20.12 5.29
N ALA A 494 24.56 -19.93 5.95
CA ALA A 494 23.82 -18.68 5.95
C ALA A 494 24.14 -17.90 7.23
N TYR A 495 24.56 -16.65 7.08
CA TYR A 495 24.81 -15.73 8.19
C TYR A 495 23.67 -14.74 8.31
N ILE A 496 22.97 -14.75 9.45
CA ILE A 496 21.74 -13.99 9.66
C ILE A 496 21.95 -12.98 10.79
N LEU A 497 21.67 -11.70 10.50
CA LEU A 497 21.71 -10.64 11.49
C LEU A 497 20.33 -10.39 12.08
N LEU A 498 20.28 -10.39 13.41
CA LEU A 498 19.12 -10.06 14.23
C LEU A 498 19.41 -8.76 15.00
N LEU A 499 18.78 -7.64 14.61
CA LEU A 499 18.91 -6.36 15.31
C LEU A 499 18.21 -6.36 16.68
N PRO A 500 18.68 -5.56 17.66
CA PRO A 500 18.23 -5.65 19.05
C PRO A 500 16.73 -5.36 19.21
N GLU A 501 16.10 -6.10 20.11
CA GLU A 501 14.72 -5.88 20.58
C GLU A 501 14.74 -5.51 22.07
N GLU A 502 13.62 -5.00 22.63
CA GLU A 502 13.52 -4.53 24.02
C GLU A 502 14.12 -5.45 25.10
N LYS A 503 14.18 -6.76 24.83
CA LYS A 503 14.69 -7.77 25.77
C LYS A 503 15.86 -8.60 25.24
N ALA A 504 16.30 -8.39 24.00
CA ALA A 504 17.30 -9.22 23.35
C ALA A 504 18.34 -8.37 22.62
N PRO A 505 19.64 -8.60 22.84
CA PRO A 505 20.69 -7.86 22.14
C PRO A 505 20.71 -8.20 20.65
N ALA A 506 21.50 -7.42 19.91
CA ALA A 506 21.86 -7.75 18.54
C ALA A 506 22.64 -9.08 18.48
N GLU A 507 22.35 -9.93 17.49
CA GLU A 507 23.03 -11.21 17.30
C GLU A 507 23.33 -11.49 15.82
N LEU A 508 24.47 -12.12 15.56
CA LEU A 508 24.74 -12.82 14.30
C LEU A 508 24.51 -14.32 14.54
N VAL A 509 23.81 -15.00 13.63
CA VAL A 509 23.53 -16.44 13.69
C VAL A 509 24.09 -17.10 12.44
N ALA A 510 24.85 -18.19 12.61
CA ALA A 510 25.28 -19.04 11.48
C ALA A 510 24.39 -20.29 11.40
N ILE A 511 23.92 -20.61 10.19
CA ILE A 511 22.98 -21.71 9.95
C ILE A 511 23.49 -22.55 8.78
N ALA A 512 23.55 -23.86 8.96
CA ALA A 512 23.93 -24.78 7.89
C ALA A 512 22.78 -24.99 6.89
N ALA A 513 23.09 -25.50 5.69
CA ALA A 513 22.09 -25.89 4.69
C ALA A 513 21.04 -26.91 5.19
N THR A 514 21.35 -27.64 6.26
CA THR A 514 20.41 -28.56 6.93
C THR A 514 19.40 -27.88 7.85
N GLY A 515 19.53 -26.57 8.08
CA GLY A 515 18.77 -25.82 9.07
C GLY A 515 19.38 -25.84 10.48
N GLU A 516 20.50 -26.56 10.68
CA GLU A 516 21.20 -26.59 11.96
C GLU A 516 21.82 -25.23 12.29
N ILE A 517 21.50 -24.68 13.46
CA ILE A 517 22.17 -23.48 13.98
C ILE A 517 23.57 -23.88 14.43
N LEU A 518 24.58 -23.38 13.73
CA LEU A 518 25.99 -23.70 13.99
C LEU A 518 26.54 -22.91 15.18
N ASP A 519 26.27 -21.61 15.25
CA ASP A 519 26.75 -20.74 16.33
C ASP A 519 25.97 -19.41 16.38
N ARG A 520 26.17 -18.66 17.47
CA ARG A 520 25.60 -17.33 17.71
C ARG A 520 26.63 -16.38 18.32
N TRP A 521 26.73 -15.17 17.79
CA TRP A 521 27.58 -14.13 18.33
C TRP A 521 26.76 -12.92 18.75
N ARG A 522 26.92 -12.50 20.01
CA ARG A 522 26.33 -11.26 20.51
C ARG A 522 27.09 -10.07 19.92
N LEU A 523 26.34 -9.13 19.35
CA LEU A 523 26.89 -7.93 18.71
C LEU A 523 26.63 -6.68 19.55
N SER A 524 27.11 -5.55 19.04
CA SER A 524 26.82 -4.22 19.56
C SER A 524 25.35 -3.85 19.31
N GLU A 525 24.69 -3.16 20.25
CA GLU A 525 23.34 -2.60 20.02
C GLU A 525 23.33 -1.56 18.89
N GLU A 526 24.50 -0.98 18.60
CA GLU A 526 24.72 0.00 17.53
C GLU A 526 25.06 -0.65 16.16
N SER A 527 24.81 -1.95 15.99
CA SER A 527 25.06 -2.63 14.70
C SER A 527 24.01 -2.20 13.66
N LEU A 528 24.44 -2.02 12.43
CA LEU A 528 23.57 -1.64 11.30
C LEU A 528 23.08 -2.89 10.55
N PRO A 529 21.94 -2.83 9.85
CA PRO A 529 21.35 -3.96 9.14
C PRO A 529 22.09 -4.27 7.81
N VAL A 530 23.41 -4.49 7.89
CA VAL A 530 24.25 -4.82 6.73
C VAL A 530 25.15 -6.00 7.12
N VAL A 531 25.18 -7.02 6.27
CA VAL A 531 26.05 -8.18 6.41
C VAL A 531 26.67 -8.44 5.05
N VAL A 532 28.00 -8.47 4.98
CA VAL A 532 28.72 -8.84 3.77
C VAL A 532 29.58 -10.05 4.08
N ALA A 533 29.49 -11.09 3.25
CA ALA A 533 30.38 -12.23 3.32
C ALA A 533 31.31 -12.24 2.10
N THR A 534 32.62 -12.25 2.35
CA THR A 534 33.67 -12.34 1.32
C THR A 534 34.98 -12.77 1.96
N ASP A 535 35.93 -13.25 1.16
CA ASP A 535 37.28 -13.56 1.65
C ASP A 535 38.08 -12.25 1.85
N LEU A 536 38.15 -11.79 3.08
CA LEU A 536 38.77 -10.50 3.43
C LEU A 536 40.28 -10.58 3.57
N ASN A 537 40.84 -11.79 3.61
CA ASN A 537 42.26 -11.99 3.91
C ASN A 537 43.00 -12.86 2.88
N GLY A 538 42.29 -13.36 1.86
CA GLY A 538 42.85 -14.15 0.77
C GLY A 538 43.19 -15.59 1.16
N ASP A 539 42.60 -16.12 2.24
CA ASP A 539 42.85 -17.50 2.69
C ASP A 539 41.90 -18.54 2.07
N GLY A 540 40.99 -18.08 1.19
CA GLY A 540 39.98 -18.89 0.52
C GLY A 540 38.79 -19.26 1.41
N LEU A 541 38.72 -18.73 2.64
CA LEU A 541 37.59 -18.90 3.54
C LEU A 541 36.79 -17.60 3.61
N MET A 542 35.46 -17.73 3.60
CA MET A 542 34.59 -16.56 3.69
C MET A 542 34.61 -15.99 5.12
N ASP A 543 34.80 -14.69 5.19
CA ASP A 543 34.70 -13.88 6.40
C ASP A 543 33.41 -13.04 6.36
N VAL A 544 32.93 -12.58 7.51
CA VAL A 544 31.68 -11.79 7.59
C VAL A 544 31.94 -10.44 8.22
N ALA A 545 31.57 -9.36 7.53
CA ALA A 545 31.71 -7.99 8.01
C ALA A 545 30.35 -7.37 8.33
N ILE A 546 30.27 -6.66 9.47
CA ILE A 546 29.06 -6.00 9.98
C ILE A 546 29.45 -4.60 10.47
N PRO A 547 28.90 -3.53 9.88
CA PRO A 547 29.16 -2.18 10.33
C PRO A 547 28.38 -1.86 11.61
N ALA A 548 28.97 -1.05 12.47
CA ALA A 548 28.35 -0.54 13.68
C ALA A 548 28.84 0.88 13.96
N LYS A 549 28.14 1.62 14.83
CA LYS A 549 28.55 2.98 15.17
C LYS A 549 30.00 3.02 15.68
N GLY A 550 30.86 3.75 14.97
CA GLY A 550 32.27 3.95 15.27
C GLY A 550 33.17 2.70 15.17
N LYS A 551 32.71 1.59 14.59
CA LYS A 551 33.48 0.34 14.50
C LYS A 551 33.00 -0.59 13.38
N LEU A 552 33.88 -1.49 12.95
CA LEU A 552 33.57 -2.59 12.04
C LEU A 552 33.79 -3.92 12.77
N LEU A 553 32.78 -4.78 12.77
CA LEU A 553 32.88 -6.13 13.30
C LEU A 553 33.23 -7.08 12.16
N VAL A 554 34.17 -8.00 12.39
CA VAL A 554 34.58 -9.00 11.39
C VAL A 554 34.65 -10.38 12.03
N LEU A 555 33.85 -11.32 11.55
CA LEU A 555 33.92 -12.73 11.92
C LEU A 555 34.85 -13.46 10.96
N TRP A 556 36.03 -13.82 11.45
CA TRP A 556 37.04 -14.54 10.67
C TRP A 556 36.72 -16.02 10.56
N SER A 557 36.59 -16.51 9.33
CA SER A 557 36.39 -17.92 8.97
C SER A 557 35.28 -18.60 9.80
N GLY A 558 34.21 -17.86 10.09
CA GLY A 558 33.08 -18.32 10.88
C GLY A 558 33.35 -18.62 12.37
N ARG A 559 34.47 -18.15 12.95
CA ARG A 559 34.85 -18.51 14.33
C ARG A 559 35.22 -17.35 15.23
N ASN A 560 36.06 -16.43 14.75
CA ASN A 560 36.65 -15.39 15.60
C ASN A 560 36.08 -14.02 15.27
N LEU A 561 35.14 -13.54 16.11
CA LEU A 561 34.59 -12.19 15.97
C LEU A 561 35.58 -11.15 16.53
N GLY A 562 36.14 -10.35 15.63
CA GLY A 562 36.99 -9.19 15.93
C GLY A 562 36.22 -7.88 15.84
N THR A 563 36.63 -6.91 16.67
CA THR A 563 36.09 -5.54 16.65
C THR A 563 37.20 -4.57 16.28
N TYR A 564 36.96 -3.79 15.24
CA TYR A 564 37.93 -2.83 14.70
C TYR A 564 37.37 -1.41 14.85
N PRO A 565 38.02 -0.53 15.63
CA PRO A 565 37.64 0.88 15.70
C PRO A 565 37.67 1.53 14.32
N TRP A 566 36.61 2.28 13.99
CA TRP A 566 36.54 2.98 12.71
C TRP A 566 37.29 4.32 12.80
N PRO A 567 38.16 4.67 11.84
CA PRO A 567 39.11 5.76 12.01
C PRO A 567 38.51 7.17 11.90
N ALA A 568 37.51 7.38 11.04
CA ALA A 568 36.86 8.68 10.84
C ALA A 568 35.45 8.52 10.24
N GLY A 569 34.49 9.37 10.65
CA GLY A 569 33.09 9.26 10.25
C GLY A 569 32.38 8.02 10.83
N GLU A 570 31.27 7.63 10.23
CA GLU A 570 30.51 6.42 10.57
C GLU A 570 30.33 5.52 9.33
N VAL A 571 30.90 4.32 9.38
CA VAL A 571 30.68 3.30 8.35
C VAL A 571 29.20 2.92 8.30
N SER A 572 28.58 3.10 7.13
CA SER A 572 27.13 2.98 6.96
C SER A 572 26.74 1.91 5.95
N PHE A 573 27.52 1.76 4.87
CA PHE A 573 27.29 0.75 3.83
C PHE A 573 28.57 -0.03 3.53
N LEU A 574 28.41 -1.28 3.10
CA LEU A 574 29.49 -2.19 2.71
C LEU A 574 29.09 -2.92 1.42
N ALA A 575 30.07 -3.23 0.58
CA ALA A 575 29.94 -4.16 -0.53
C ALA A 575 31.23 -5.01 -0.66
N PRO A 576 31.14 -6.23 -1.21
CA PRO A 576 32.33 -7.03 -1.48
C PRO A 576 33.21 -6.36 -2.55
N GLY A 577 34.52 -6.44 -2.39
CA GLY A 577 35.50 -6.01 -3.40
C GLY A 577 36.53 -7.11 -3.70
N ASP A 578 37.52 -6.80 -4.53
CA ASP A 578 38.61 -7.73 -4.86
C ASP A 578 39.59 -7.88 -3.68
N GLY A 579 39.45 -8.97 -2.92
CA GLY A 579 40.28 -9.25 -1.73
C GLY A 579 40.12 -8.24 -0.59
N GLY A 580 38.94 -7.63 -0.47
CA GLY A 580 38.63 -6.61 0.53
C GLY A 580 37.15 -6.21 0.55
N LEU A 581 36.86 -5.02 1.10
CA LEU A 581 35.53 -4.42 1.09
C LEU A 581 35.60 -3.03 0.49
N TRP A 582 34.50 -2.65 -0.14
CA TRP A 582 34.16 -1.27 -0.35
C TRP A 582 33.28 -0.79 0.81
N ALA A 583 33.47 0.44 1.28
CA ALA A 583 32.66 1.01 2.35
C ALA A 583 32.31 2.47 2.09
N VAL A 584 31.12 2.89 2.52
CA VAL A 584 30.75 4.30 2.62
C VAL A 584 30.82 4.74 4.07
N SER A 585 31.65 5.75 4.33
CA SER A 585 31.84 6.38 5.64
C SER A 585 31.20 7.77 5.63
N ILE A 586 30.23 8.00 6.51
CA ILE A 586 29.49 9.27 6.56
C ILE A 586 30.09 10.16 7.65
N GLY A 587 30.57 11.33 7.25
CA GLY A 587 31.07 12.38 8.13
C GLY A 587 30.54 13.73 7.70
N GLU A 588 31.43 14.63 7.30
CA GLU A 588 31.05 15.86 6.58
C GLU A 588 30.53 15.54 5.17
N TYR A 589 31.15 14.55 4.52
CA TYR A 589 30.78 13.99 3.23
C TYR A 589 30.47 12.49 3.37
N ALA A 590 29.88 11.89 2.34
CA ALA A 590 29.85 10.44 2.20
C ALA A 590 31.11 9.99 1.44
N ASP A 591 32.07 9.46 2.17
CA ASP A 591 33.37 9.01 1.64
C ASP A 591 33.31 7.54 1.24
N LEU A 592 33.50 7.26 -0.05
CA LEU A 592 33.70 5.90 -0.57
C LEU A 592 35.16 5.50 -0.42
N VAL A 593 35.42 4.43 0.32
CA VAL A 593 36.78 3.95 0.68
C VAL A 593 36.96 2.47 0.39
N GLU A 594 38.20 2.07 0.12
CA GLU A 594 38.64 0.68 0.13
C GLU A 594 39.05 0.26 1.54
N VAL A 595 38.66 -0.95 1.93
CA VAL A 595 39.00 -1.55 3.23
C VAL A 595 39.70 -2.88 3.01
N LYS A 596 40.89 -3.02 3.58
CA LYS A 596 41.70 -4.24 3.50
C LYS A 596 42.16 -4.70 4.88
N PHE A 597 42.48 -5.99 4.96
CA PHE A 597 42.91 -6.64 6.20
C PHE A 597 44.27 -7.35 6.11
N PRO A 598 45.36 -6.68 5.69
CA PRO A 598 46.67 -7.31 5.66
C PRO A 598 47.08 -7.79 7.05
N GLY A 599 47.23 -9.11 7.21
CA GLY A 599 47.48 -9.73 8.51
C GLY A 599 46.39 -9.46 9.55
N ARG A 600 45.12 -9.39 9.12
CA ARG A 600 43.93 -9.11 9.94
C ARG A 600 43.94 -7.76 10.66
N ARG A 601 44.66 -6.77 10.11
CA ARG A 601 44.66 -5.38 10.60
C ARG A 601 43.82 -4.52 9.68
N LEU A 602 42.88 -3.77 10.24
CA LEU A 602 42.07 -2.83 9.48
C LEU A 602 42.96 -1.75 8.84
N VAL A 603 42.92 -1.66 7.51
CA VAL A 603 43.50 -0.58 6.72
C VAL A 603 42.38 0.01 5.87
N VAL A 604 42.12 1.30 6.06
CA VAL A 604 41.14 2.07 5.28
C VAL A 604 41.93 3.00 4.35
N SER A 605 41.56 3.04 3.07
CA SER A 605 42.19 3.94 2.10
C SER A 605 41.85 5.40 2.39
N HIS A 606 42.50 6.32 1.67
CA HIS A 606 41.92 7.65 1.50
C HIS A 606 40.62 7.53 0.70
N PRO A 607 39.66 8.48 0.84
CA PRO A 607 38.46 8.50 0.02
C PRO A 607 38.82 8.42 -1.46
N LEU A 608 38.25 7.43 -2.15
CA LEU A 608 38.32 7.31 -3.60
C LEU A 608 37.36 8.30 -4.25
N LEU A 609 36.23 8.55 -3.59
CA LEU A 609 35.23 9.51 -3.97
C LEU A 609 34.62 10.11 -2.71
N GLN A 610 34.34 11.42 -2.73
CA GLN A 610 33.58 12.11 -1.70
C GLN A 610 32.28 12.61 -2.32
N LEU A 611 31.15 12.22 -1.75
CA LEU A 611 29.82 12.60 -2.20
C LEU A 611 29.21 13.63 -1.25
N GLU A 612 28.73 14.74 -1.81
CA GLU A 612 27.89 15.75 -1.13
C GLU A 612 26.40 15.37 -1.20
N ALA A 613 26.10 14.10 -0.98
CA ALA A 613 24.77 13.52 -1.11
C ALA A 613 24.52 12.51 0.02
N LEU A 614 23.25 12.29 0.39
CA LEU A 614 22.86 11.32 1.39
C LEU A 614 22.82 9.91 0.77
N PRO A 615 23.74 8.99 1.10
CA PRO A 615 23.77 7.64 0.54
C PRO A 615 22.60 6.80 1.08
N LEU A 616 21.98 6.01 0.21
CA LEU A 616 20.84 5.16 0.54
C LEU A 616 21.12 3.67 0.30
N THR A 617 21.87 3.35 -0.75
CA THR A 617 22.23 1.98 -1.11
C THR A 617 23.61 1.94 -1.76
N MET A 618 24.25 0.79 -1.64
CA MET A 618 25.56 0.52 -2.20
C MET A 618 25.58 -0.90 -2.76
N THR A 619 26.23 -1.06 -3.91
CA THR A 619 26.46 -2.35 -4.54
C THR A 619 27.85 -2.37 -5.19
N ALA A 620 28.27 -3.51 -5.71
CA ALA A 620 29.49 -3.62 -6.50
C ALA A 620 29.30 -4.60 -7.65
N GLY A 621 29.87 -4.29 -8.80
CA GLY A 621 29.90 -5.16 -9.98
C GLY A 621 30.71 -4.52 -11.10
N ASP A 622 31.07 -5.32 -12.10
CA ASP A 622 31.95 -4.91 -13.19
C ASP A 622 31.20 -4.02 -14.20
N LEU A 623 31.28 -2.70 -14.03
CA LEU A 623 30.62 -1.73 -14.92
C LEU A 623 31.49 -1.40 -16.13
N ASP A 624 32.82 -1.38 -15.99
CA ASP A 624 33.72 -1.06 -17.11
C ASP A 624 34.23 -2.29 -17.90
N GLY A 625 33.89 -3.50 -17.46
CA GLY A 625 34.13 -4.75 -18.17
C GLY A 625 35.56 -5.29 -18.02
N ASP A 626 36.31 -4.84 -17.00
CA ASP A 626 37.69 -5.25 -16.76
C ASP A 626 37.81 -6.50 -15.85
N GLY A 627 36.69 -7.00 -15.35
CA GLY A 627 36.58 -8.15 -14.47
C GLY A 627 36.79 -7.84 -12.99
N ILE A 628 36.97 -6.57 -12.61
CA ILE A 628 37.09 -6.12 -11.23
C ILE A 628 35.77 -5.44 -10.81
N PRO A 629 35.15 -5.83 -9.68
CA PRO A 629 33.93 -5.19 -9.24
C PRO A 629 34.11 -3.71 -8.87
N ASP A 630 33.36 -2.84 -9.54
CA ASP A 630 33.28 -1.40 -9.28
C ASP A 630 32.23 -1.09 -8.21
N PRO A 631 32.57 -0.38 -7.12
CA PRO A 631 31.58 0.06 -6.16
C PRO A 631 30.71 1.19 -6.73
N VAL A 632 29.40 1.05 -6.52
CA VAL A 632 28.38 2.03 -6.90
C VAL A 632 27.58 2.41 -5.66
N VAL A 633 27.41 3.72 -5.44
CA VAL A 633 26.62 4.28 -4.34
C VAL A 633 25.51 5.14 -4.93
N LEU A 634 24.25 4.81 -4.63
CA LEU A 634 23.12 5.68 -4.95
C LEU A 634 22.82 6.58 -3.77
N ALA A 635 22.74 7.88 -4.05
CA ALA A 635 22.56 8.92 -3.05
C ALA A 635 21.59 10.00 -3.53
N VAL A 636 21.02 10.75 -2.59
CA VAL A 636 20.12 11.88 -2.87
C VAL A 636 20.80 13.19 -2.49
N GLU A 637 20.80 14.14 -3.43
CA GLU A 637 21.15 15.53 -3.14
C GLU A 637 19.89 16.25 -2.64
N LEU A 638 20.00 16.92 -1.50
CA LEU A 638 18.87 17.60 -0.85
C LEU A 638 18.95 19.10 -1.08
N GLY A 639 17.90 19.65 -1.67
CA GLY A 639 17.66 21.09 -1.72
C GLY A 639 16.90 21.57 -0.48
N ALA A 640 17.02 22.86 -0.18
CA ALA A 640 16.26 23.52 0.87
C ALA A 640 15.64 24.81 0.33
N LYS A 641 14.34 25.01 0.60
CA LYS A 641 13.64 26.27 0.31
C LYS A 641 12.87 26.74 1.55
N THR A 642 12.61 28.04 1.62
CA THR A 642 11.78 28.62 2.69
C THR A 642 10.37 28.81 2.18
N GLU A 643 9.39 28.17 2.82
CA GLU A 643 7.96 28.35 2.56
C GLU A 643 7.25 28.64 3.89
N ASN A 644 6.51 29.74 3.96
CA ASN A 644 5.76 30.15 5.17
C ASN A 644 6.59 30.19 6.47
N ASP A 645 7.81 30.75 6.42
CA ASP A 645 8.79 30.77 7.52
C ASP A 645 9.28 29.37 8.00
N GLU A 646 8.96 28.31 7.26
CA GLU A 646 9.49 26.96 7.47
C GLU A 646 10.55 26.60 6.41
N VAL A 647 11.56 25.84 6.83
CA VAL A 647 12.56 25.28 5.91
C VAL A 647 12.04 23.93 5.43
N VAL A 648 11.70 23.85 4.15
CA VAL A 648 11.27 22.61 3.48
C VAL A 648 12.47 22.03 2.74
N LEU A 649 12.82 20.79 3.09
CA LEU A 649 13.80 20.00 2.35
C LEU A 649 13.08 19.27 1.21
N PHE A 650 13.73 19.19 0.05
CA PHE A 650 13.24 18.45 -1.10
C PHE A 650 14.40 17.71 -1.77
N ILE A 651 14.08 16.69 -2.56
CA ILE A 651 15.09 15.97 -3.35
C ILE A 651 15.39 16.83 -4.57
N GLU A 652 16.63 17.28 -4.71
CA GLU A 652 17.06 18.04 -5.88
C GLU A 652 17.32 17.10 -7.06
N ARG A 653 18.03 16.00 -6.80
CA ARG A 653 18.28 14.91 -7.76
C ARG A 653 18.83 13.66 -7.08
N VAL A 654 18.83 12.56 -7.82
CA VAL A 654 19.48 11.30 -7.44
C VAL A 654 20.79 11.16 -8.21
N VAL A 655 21.87 10.84 -7.51
CA VAL A 655 23.21 10.67 -8.09
C VAL A 655 23.77 9.29 -7.81
N ALA A 656 24.59 8.79 -8.73
CA ALA A 656 25.38 7.58 -8.59
C ALA A 656 26.86 7.96 -8.50
N GLY A 657 27.47 7.71 -7.35
CA GLY A 657 28.92 7.76 -7.17
C GLY A 657 29.53 6.41 -7.50
N ILE A 658 30.44 6.37 -8.46
CA ILE A 658 31.08 5.14 -8.95
C ILE A 658 32.59 5.30 -8.84
N ALA A 659 33.31 4.28 -8.37
CA ALA A 659 34.76 4.23 -8.48
C ALA A 659 35.19 3.16 -9.49
N LEU A 660 35.30 3.54 -10.77
CA LEU A 660 35.66 2.61 -11.83
C LEU A 660 37.12 2.15 -11.66
N SER A 661 37.32 0.84 -11.70
CA SER A 661 38.60 0.16 -11.56
C SER A 661 39.64 0.64 -12.59
N SER A 662 39.21 0.86 -13.84
CA SER A 662 40.11 1.24 -14.94
C SER A 662 40.27 2.74 -15.16
N SER A 663 39.25 3.56 -14.84
CA SER A 663 39.22 4.99 -15.18
C SER A 663 39.05 5.95 -14.00
N GLY A 664 38.90 5.43 -12.78
CA GLY A 664 38.77 6.25 -11.56
C GLY A 664 37.33 6.72 -11.28
N PRO A 665 37.15 7.59 -10.28
CA PRO A 665 35.83 7.94 -9.76
C PRO A 665 35.04 8.87 -10.68
N VAL A 666 33.72 8.65 -10.75
CA VAL A 666 32.75 9.49 -11.44
C VAL A 666 31.51 9.69 -10.58
N VAL A 667 30.84 10.83 -10.76
CA VAL A 667 29.53 11.12 -10.15
C VAL A 667 28.60 11.54 -11.28
N GLU A 668 27.55 10.76 -11.48
CA GLU A 668 26.60 10.98 -12.55
C GLU A 668 25.19 11.05 -11.99
N GLU A 669 24.36 11.95 -12.52
CA GLU A 669 22.93 12.00 -12.20
C GLU A 669 22.24 10.76 -12.76
N VAL A 670 21.36 10.14 -11.97
CA VAL A 670 20.62 8.94 -12.39
C VAL A 670 19.41 9.38 -13.22
N PRO A 671 19.39 9.14 -14.54
CA PRO A 671 18.32 9.62 -15.41
C PRO A 671 16.98 8.93 -15.12
N GLY A 672 15.88 9.67 -15.29
CA GLY A 672 14.52 9.11 -15.27
C GLY A 672 14.00 8.73 -13.88
N PHE A 673 14.63 9.23 -12.82
CA PHE A 673 14.14 9.01 -11.46
C PHE A 673 12.81 9.76 -11.21
N PRO A 674 11.77 9.14 -10.61
CA PRO A 674 10.52 9.83 -10.32
C PRO A 674 10.69 10.97 -9.29
N GLU A 675 10.09 12.14 -9.56
CA GLU A 675 10.29 13.41 -8.79
C GLU A 675 9.99 13.31 -7.28
N ASP A 676 9.13 12.39 -6.85
CA ASP A 676 8.70 12.20 -5.46
C ASP A 676 9.31 10.95 -4.79
N GLN A 677 10.32 10.32 -5.39
CA GLN A 677 10.87 9.05 -4.92
C GLN A 677 12.38 9.11 -4.69
N THR A 678 12.87 8.21 -3.85
CA THR A 678 14.31 8.01 -3.59
C THR A 678 14.71 6.59 -3.98
N PRO A 679 16.01 6.28 -4.14
CA PRO A 679 16.49 4.91 -4.15
C PRO A 679 15.93 4.10 -2.98
N TRP A 680 15.63 2.83 -3.22
CA TRP A 680 15.33 1.91 -2.13
C TRP A 680 16.57 1.75 -1.23
N PRO A 681 16.44 1.81 0.11
CA PRO A 681 17.60 1.76 0.98
C PRO A 681 18.18 0.35 1.10
N PHE A 682 19.48 0.25 1.42
CA PHE A 682 20.22 -1.00 1.61
C PHE A 682 20.26 -1.89 0.36
N LEU A 683 19.42 -2.92 0.25
CA LEU A 683 19.37 -3.84 -0.89
C LEU A 683 18.58 -3.24 -2.07
N GLY A 684 18.77 -1.96 -2.38
CA GLY A 684 18.00 -1.27 -3.43
C GLY A 684 18.67 -1.20 -4.80
N ALA A 685 19.86 -1.80 -4.94
CA ALA A 685 20.63 -1.76 -6.17
C ALA A 685 21.47 -3.02 -6.40
N GLY A 686 21.70 -3.35 -7.66
CA GLY A 686 22.60 -4.40 -8.14
C GLY A 686 23.27 -4.00 -9.44
N VAL A 687 24.34 -4.70 -9.81
CA VAL A 687 25.01 -4.52 -11.12
C VAL A 687 25.06 -5.88 -11.82
N GLY A 688 24.75 -5.90 -13.12
CA GLY A 688 24.79 -7.12 -13.93
C GLY A 688 24.90 -6.83 -15.42
N VAL A 689 25.32 -7.83 -16.19
CA VAL A 689 25.54 -7.70 -17.64
C VAL A 689 24.37 -8.29 -18.41
N PHE A 690 23.53 -7.44 -19.00
CA PHE A 690 22.34 -7.86 -19.75
C PHE A 690 22.57 -7.63 -21.25
N GLY A 691 22.42 -8.66 -22.08
CA GLY A 691 22.68 -8.55 -23.51
C GLY A 691 24.09 -8.06 -23.85
N GLY A 692 25.07 -8.42 -23.00
CA GLY A 692 26.48 -8.01 -23.14
C GLY A 692 26.81 -6.58 -22.72
N VAL A 693 25.88 -5.87 -22.08
CA VAL A 693 26.11 -4.50 -21.58
C VAL A 693 25.95 -4.49 -20.05
N PRO A 694 26.92 -3.94 -19.29
CA PRO A 694 26.76 -3.73 -17.86
C PRO A 694 25.62 -2.74 -17.58
N HIS A 695 24.77 -3.07 -16.62
CA HIS A 695 23.70 -2.21 -16.16
C HIS A 695 23.78 -2.04 -14.65
N LEU A 696 23.46 -0.83 -14.19
CA LEU A 696 22.95 -0.62 -12.86
C LEU A 696 21.47 -1.00 -12.84
N VAL A 697 21.09 -1.88 -11.92
CA VAL A 697 19.69 -2.21 -11.63
C VAL A 697 19.34 -1.55 -10.31
N HIS A 698 18.24 -0.80 -10.24
CA HIS A 698 17.78 -0.22 -8.99
C HIS A 698 16.25 -0.19 -8.87
N THR A 699 15.80 0.01 -7.65
CA THR A 699 14.40 0.22 -7.29
C THR A 699 14.25 1.51 -6.50
N THR A 700 13.02 1.84 -6.12
CA THR A 700 12.65 3.13 -5.55
C THR A 700 11.83 2.93 -4.27
N SER A 701 11.93 3.84 -3.32
CA SER A 701 11.27 3.80 -2.01
C SER A 701 9.74 3.66 -2.03
N ALA A 702 9.08 3.99 -3.15
CA ALA A 702 7.64 3.83 -3.32
C ALA A 702 7.25 2.70 -4.31
N GLY A 703 8.19 1.80 -4.65
CA GLY A 703 7.91 0.70 -5.58
C GLY A 703 7.55 1.15 -6.99
N GLY A 704 8.12 2.24 -7.49
CA GLY A 704 7.88 2.77 -8.83
C GLY A 704 8.31 1.85 -9.98
N GLY A 705 9.06 0.78 -9.73
CA GLY A 705 9.48 -0.18 -10.74
C GLY A 705 10.86 -0.77 -10.47
N VAL A 706 11.31 -1.64 -11.36
CA VAL A 706 12.72 -2.04 -11.49
C VAL A 706 13.30 -1.27 -12.68
N PHE A 707 14.38 -0.56 -12.46
CA PHE A 707 15.04 0.30 -13.45
C PHE A 707 16.38 -0.32 -13.84
N LEU A 708 16.61 -0.49 -15.14
CA LEU A 708 17.86 -0.98 -15.71
C LEU A 708 18.51 0.16 -16.49
N LEU A 709 19.68 0.60 -16.03
CA LEU A 709 20.45 1.69 -16.64
C LEU A 709 21.73 1.14 -17.25
N PRO A 710 21.85 1.10 -18.58
CA PRO A 710 23.06 0.61 -19.25
C PRO A 710 24.22 1.59 -19.05
N TRP A 711 25.42 1.04 -18.88
CA TRP A 711 26.66 1.80 -18.78
C TRP A 711 27.56 1.55 -20.00
N GLN A 712 27.93 2.64 -20.70
CA GLN A 712 28.89 2.61 -21.82
C GLN A 712 29.83 3.82 -21.75
N GLY A 713 30.42 4.07 -20.57
CA GLY A 713 31.19 5.29 -20.28
C GLY A 713 30.31 6.50 -19.91
N GLY A 714 29.09 6.21 -19.45
CA GLY A 714 28.01 7.13 -19.10
C GLY A 714 26.67 6.39 -19.15
N TRP A 715 25.62 6.98 -18.57
CA TRP A 715 24.28 6.39 -18.57
C TRP A 715 23.64 6.46 -19.97
N GLY A 716 23.15 5.32 -20.45
CA GLY A 716 22.23 5.30 -21.58
C GLY A 716 20.77 5.50 -21.14
N GLU A 717 19.85 5.31 -22.08
CA GLU A 717 18.41 5.41 -21.81
C GLU A 717 17.95 4.36 -20.78
N PRO A 718 17.32 4.76 -19.67
CA PRO A 718 16.84 3.83 -18.66
C PRO A 718 15.68 3.00 -19.19
N ARG A 719 15.72 1.69 -18.94
CA ARG A 719 14.58 0.79 -19.17
C ARG A 719 13.88 0.54 -17.84
N ARG A 720 12.58 0.87 -17.78
CA ARG A 720 11.72 0.54 -16.64
C ARG A 720 10.98 -0.76 -16.90
N LEU A 721 10.91 -1.60 -15.87
CA LEU A 721 10.02 -2.74 -15.79
C LEU A 721 8.98 -2.43 -14.72
N ASP A 722 7.70 -2.54 -15.08
CA ASP A 722 6.58 -2.17 -14.19
C ASP A 722 6.26 -3.26 -13.16
N VAL A 723 7.30 -3.65 -12.42
CA VAL A 723 7.24 -4.52 -11.25
C VAL A 723 7.45 -3.64 -10.04
N ALA A 724 6.41 -3.41 -9.22
CA ALA A 724 6.56 -2.67 -7.99
C ALA A 724 7.48 -3.44 -7.05
N ALA A 725 8.70 -2.96 -6.88
CA ALA A 725 9.80 -3.72 -6.29
C ALA A 725 10.54 -2.91 -5.23
N GLY A 726 10.92 -3.60 -4.16
CA GLY A 726 11.63 -3.06 -3.01
C GLY A 726 13.07 -3.54 -3.08
N PRO A 727 13.52 -4.45 -2.19
CA PRO A 727 14.83 -5.05 -2.33
C PRO A 727 15.03 -5.72 -3.69
N VAL A 728 16.20 -5.51 -4.29
CA VAL A 728 16.61 -6.07 -5.57
C VAL A 728 18.02 -6.63 -5.47
N LEU A 729 18.21 -7.78 -6.11
CA LEU A 729 19.46 -8.52 -6.25
C LEU A 729 19.61 -8.94 -7.71
N VAL A 730 20.84 -9.23 -8.13
CA VAL A 730 21.16 -9.64 -9.49
C VAL A 730 22.04 -10.89 -9.41
N ALA A 731 21.63 -11.97 -10.08
CA ALA A 731 22.37 -13.24 -10.09
C ALA A 731 21.95 -14.12 -11.27
N ASP A 732 22.88 -14.92 -11.81
CA ASP A 732 22.64 -15.90 -12.87
C ASP A 732 22.02 -17.19 -12.30
N LEU A 733 20.69 -17.25 -12.27
CA LEU A 733 19.92 -18.35 -11.70
C LEU A 733 19.85 -19.56 -12.64
N ASP A 734 19.82 -19.35 -13.96
CA ASP A 734 19.71 -20.44 -14.94
C ASP A 734 21.05 -20.93 -15.50
N GLY A 735 22.16 -20.31 -15.09
CA GLY A 735 23.52 -20.70 -15.46
C GLY A 735 23.87 -20.39 -16.92
N ASN A 736 23.15 -19.46 -17.55
CA ASN A 736 23.35 -19.11 -18.95
C ASN A 736 24.45 -18.05 -19.18
N GLY A 737 24.99 -17.48 -18.10
CA GLY A 737 26.04 -16.46 -18.12
C GLY A 737 25.55 -15.01 -18.21
N GLU A 738 24.24 -14.80 -18.31
CA GLU A 738 23.56 -13.51 -18.17
C GLU A 738 22.72 -13.56 -16.88
N PRO A 739 22.80 -12.56 -15.98
CA PRO A 739 22.08 -12.63 -14.73
C PRO A 739 20.58 -12.30 -14.87
N GLU A 740 19.80 -12.81 -13.94
CA GLU A 740 18.41 -12.42 -13.69
C GLU A 740 18.32 -11.28 -12.68
N VAL A 741 17.21 -10.53 -12.74
CA VAL A 741 16.85 -9.59 -11.68
C VAL A 741 15.90 -10.26 -10.71
N ILE A 742 16.28 -10.29 -9.44
CA ILE A 742 15.53 -10.90 -8.35
C ILE A 742 15.05 -9.76 -7.46
N ALA A 743 13.76 -9.57 -7.32
CA ALA A 743 13.19 -8.52 -6.50
C ALA A 743 12.13 -9.05 -5.55
N ALA A 744 12.05 -8.47 -4.37
CA ALA A 744 10.86 -8.58 -3.54
C ALA A 744 9.87 -7.53 -4.01
N THR A 745 8.66 -7.91 -4.39
CA THR A 745 7.63 -6.94 -4.76
C THR A 745 7.24 -6.11 -3.54
N VAL A 746 6.89 -4.84 -3.76
CA VAL A 746 6.26 -3.99 -2.75
C VAL A 746 4.76 -4.06 -2.99
N GLY A 747 3.98 -4.29 -1.94
CA GLY A 747 2.53 -4.33 -2.05
C GLY A 747 1.92 -5.31 -1.07
N LEU A 748 0.67 -5.66 -1.35
CA LEU A 748 -0.17 -6.48 -0.51
C LEU A 748 0.48 -7.82 -0.13
N ALA A 749 0.89 -8.61 -1.12
CA ALA A 749 1.69 -9.82 -0.92
C ALA A 749 3.12 -9.53 -1.37
N THR A 750 4.10 -9.74 -0.48
CA THR A 750 5.48 -9.79 -0.95
C THR A 750 5.61 -11.04 -1.81
N LEU A 751 5.97 -10.86 -3.05
CA LEU A 751 6.29 -11.92 -3.98
C LEU A 751 7.78 -11.83 -4.29
N LEU A 752 8.38 -12.99 -4.48
CA LEU A 752 9.65 -13.10 -5.14
C LEU A 752 9.38 -12.93 -6.63
N GLY A 753 9.70 -11.76 -7.17
CA GLY A 753 9.74 -11.51 -8.59
C GLY A 753 11.10 -11.90 -9.17
N VAL A 754 11.10 -12.78 -10.17
CA VAL A 754 12.27 -13.09 -10.99
C VAL A 754 12.00 -12.60 -12.39
N ILE A 755 12.79 -11.64 -12.84
CA ILE A 755 12.75 -11.11 -14.20
C ILE A 755 13.87 -11.80 -14.97
N TRP A 756 13.47 -12.65 -15.91
CA TRP A 756 14.35 -13.41 -16.77
C TRP A 756 14.95 -12.53 -17.86
N ASN A 757 16.23 -12.75 -18.15
CA ASN A 757 16.95 -12.13 -19.28
C ASN A 757 16.43 -12.57 -20.66
N GLY A 758 15.47 -13.51 -20.72
CA GLY A 758 14.88 -14.07 -21.94
C GLY A 758 15.63 -15.27 -22.54
N GLY A 759 16.69 -15.76 -21.87
CA GLY A 759 17.49 -16.92 -22.25
C GLY A 759 16.99 -18.26 -21.68
N GLY A 760 16.31 -18.24 -20.54
CA GLY A 760 15.83 -19.42 -19.79
C GLY A 760 14.38 -19.85 -20.07
N ARG A 761 14.04 -21.10 -19.72
CA ARG A 761 12.73 -21.75 -19.92
C ARG A 761 11.90 -21.85 -18.66
#